data_AF-A0A9D7X5M0-F1
#
_entry.id   AF-A0A9D7X5M0-F1
#
_cell.length_a   1.000
_cell.length_b   1.000
_cell.length_c   1.000
_cell.angle_alpha   90.00
_cell.angle_beta   90.00
_cell.angle_gamma   90.00
#
_symmetry.space_group_name_H-M   'P 1'
#
loop_
_entity.id
_entity.type
_entity.pdbx_description
1 polymer ?
#
loop_
_entity_poly.entity_id
_entity_poly.type
_entity_poly.pdbx_seq_one_letter_code
_entity_poly.pdbx_strand_id
1 'polypeptide(L)'
;MEADGEFVVSVEENGGADDSDNDGICDAQDNCPNIQGQIGSSCNDGNPCTINDMISAFCVCAGASGPDSDGDGVCDAIDTCPNVAGQVGSPCNDQSPCTTGDVLNANCQCVGTPVPDGTMCDLNAQCIAGACTPIGTDSDGDGIPDATDNCPTVPGQIGSPCTDNNPATLNDILNANCLCQGSPATQITLVLRTDAFPEQTSWDLIDAVTNAVVHHGDGYNANVTTGITLVVAQGCYILRVNDSAGDGIVGGGYVLFNNDQAERIIDNAGNFSTGATSQIANSGTFCVPLGYDRAAFTSCDKLDWTSGQYVVAAPNGAVSAEWIVGGSNAVQDANSGYEFWIFDPNGSYSFRRFRSHNQSDGFGPASAIRACHMKLNNWAAASHVPANTLMNVRVRARINGVNGAFGPACRLEVNPALAACPQTQLLNIPGDPDFSCGATRMWGTGNLVHARPVSGANRYQFRFRIAAEGFEVVRTANTYFTQLNWTTLPLQNGKTYDVDVRVSKNSGATWCSTSDPWGPVCQLTIDNTPANSGNQNFAGISEDAELRMFPNPNRGDVLNFSLSAIEEGVNTVSVDIYDLTGKLISARTIAVADGNVNTVIDLAGELVAGMYLVNITAGDNTYTERLVIQP
;
A
#
# COMPACT_ATOMS: atom_id res chain seq x y z
N MET A 1 82.54 76.19 67.87
CA MET A 1 82.26 77.56 67.46
C MET A 1 81.17 77.48 66.41
N GLU A 2 79.91 77.84 66.65
CA GLU A 2 79.15 78.30 67.84
C GLU A 2 77.70 77.73 67.63
N ALA A 3 76.87 77.27 68.59
CA ALA A 3 76.41 77.85 69.87
C ALA A 3 75.60 79.16 69.65
N ASP A 4 74.39 79.43 70.19
CA ASP A 4 73.48 78.78 71.18
C ASP A 4 72.01 79.18 70.88
N GLY A 5 70.92 78.71 71.54
CA GLY A 5 70.77 77.70 72.61
C GLY A 5 69.54 77.88 73.54
N GLU A 6 68.31 78.05 73.02
CA GLU A 6 67.08 78.47 73.76
C GLU A 6 65.82 77.79 73.15
N PHE A 7 64.73 77.35 73.81
CA PHE A 7 64.35 77.00 75.21
C PHE A 7 63.07 76.09 75.19
N VAL A 8 62.51 75.63 76.34
CA VAL A 8 61.36 74.67 76.40
C VAL A 8 60.35 74.98 77.52
N VAL A 9 59.04 74.79 77.30
CA VAL A 9 57.99 74.71 78.35
C VAL A 9 56.96 73.62 77.99
N SER A 10 56.46 72.88 78.98
CA SER A 10 55.54 71.73 78.87
C SER A 10 54.35 71.83 79.84
N VAL A 11 53.17 71.31 79.47
CA VAL A 11 51.97 71.18 80.35
C VAL A 11 51.19 69.90 79.98
N GLU A 12 50.54 69.25 80.96
CA GLU A 12 49.90 67.92 80.85
C GLU A 12 48.35 67.93 80.88
N GLU A 13 47.76 66.92 80.20
CA GLU A 13 46.49 66.17 80.38
C GLU A 13 45.09 66.80 80.57
N ASN A 14 44.10 66.25 79.84
CA ASN A 14 42.80 65.77 80.35
C ASN A 14 42.14 64.75 79.38
N GLY A 15 41.23 63.90 79.89
CA GLY A 15 40.82 62.62 79.24
C GLY A 15 39.80 62.67 78.10
N GLY A 16 39.76 61.60 77.30
CA GLY A 16 38.90 61.43 76.11
C GLY A 16 37.65 60.58 76.34
N ALA A 17 36.66 60.75 75.46
CA ALA A 17 35.42 59.98 75.38
C ALA A 17 35.53 58.85 74.34
N ASP A 18 34.61 57.88 74.39
CA ASP A 18 34.55 56.78 73.41
C ASP A 18 34.20 57.30 72.00
N ASP A 19 34.89 56.74 71.01
CA ASP A 19 34.85 57.04 69.57
C ASP A 19 34.98 55.68 68.85
N SER A 20 33.86 55.17 68.35
CA SER A 20 33.65 53.78 67.94
C SER A 20 34.11 53.45 66.53
N ASP A 21 34.21 54.42 65.63
CA ASP A 21 34.75 54.25 64.27
C ASP A 21 36.07 55.02 64.01
N ASN A 22 36.55 55.77 65.01
CA ASN A 22 37.82 56.47 65.05
C ASN A 22 37.96 57.58 64.00
N ASP A 23 36.87 58.30 63.70
CA ASP A 23 36.89 59.51 62.87
C ASP A 23 37.41 60.76 63.62
N GLY A 24 37.50 60.71 64.96
CA GLY A 24 37.93 61.81 65.82
C GLY A 24 36.79 62.59 66.48
N ILE A 25 35.54 62.17 66.31
CA ILE A 25 34.34 62.69 66.96
C ILE A 25 33.79 61.60 67.89
N CYS A 26 33.56 61.94 69.17
CA CYS A 26 33.04 60.94 70.12
C CYS A 26 31.58 60.55 69.80
N ASP A 27 31.20 59.32 70.13
CA ASP A 27 29.90 58.70 69.79
C ASP A 27 28.68 59.54 70.23
N ALA A 28 28.83 60.39 71.25
CA ALA A 28 27.78 61.26 71.77
C ALA A 28 27.57 62.56 70.96
N GLN A 29 28.48 62.85 70.02
CA GLN A 29 28.48 64.03 69.15
C GLN A 29 28.52 63.67 67.66
N ASP A 30 28.87 62.43 67.33
CA ASP A 30 28.76 61.94 65.97
C ASP A 30 27.31 61.57 65.60
N ASN A 31 26.96 61.81 64.34
CA ASN A 31 25.66 61.50 63.77
C ASN A 31 25.64 60.17 63.00
N CYS A 32 26.79 59.50 62.83
CA CYS A 32 26.89 58.15 62.26
C CYS A 32 27.93 57.22 62.96
N PRO A 33 27.79 56.90 64.27
CA PRO A 33 28.88 56.42 65.15
C PRO A 33 29.48 55.02 64.89
N ASN A 34 29.34 54.49 63.69
CA ASN A 34 29.83 53.16 63.27
C ASN A 34 30.36 53.18 61.82
N ILE A 35 30.54 54.36 61.20
CA ILE A 35 31.07 54.55 59.86
C ILE A 35 31.83 55.87 59.80
N GLN A 36 33.16 55.76 59.69
CA GLN A 36 34.08 56.89 59.76
C GLN A 36 33.62 58.12 58.94
N GLY A 37 33.20 59.17 59.65
CA GLY A 37 32.74 60.44 59.07
C GLY A 37 31.24 60.70 59.24
N GLN A 38 30.90 61.98 59.34
CA GLN A 38 29.52 62.43 59.56
C GLN A 38 28.62 62.30 58.31
N ILE A 39 27.29 62.37 58.49
CA ILE A 39 26.29 62.55 57.41
C ILE A 39 26.72 63.66 56.44
N GLY A 40 26.81 63.35 55.15
CA GLY A 40 27.28 64.25 54.10
C GLY A 40 28.80 64.24 53.86
N SER A 41 29.58 63.51 54.65
CA SER A 41 30.98 63.21 54.35
C SER A 41 31.08 62.33 53.11
N SER A 42 32.13 62.54 52.32
CA SER A 42 32.49 61.65 51.21
C SER A 42 32.92 60.28 51.73
N CYS A 43 32.41 59.22 51.14
CA CYS A 43 32.78 57.85 51.45
C CYS A 43 33.05 57.07 50.16
N ASN A 44 33.09 55.74 50.21
CA ASN A 44 33.15 54.87 49.04
C ASN A 44 32.30 53.62 49.33
N ASP A 45 31.24 53.39 48.57
CA ASP A 45 30.30 52.28 48.80
C ASP A 45 30.76 50.96 48.15
N GLY A 46 31.87 51.00 47.41
CA GLY A 46 32.48 49.88 46.71
C GLY A 46 31.81 49.52 45.38
N ASN A 47 30.77 50.24 44.98
CA ASN A 47 30.05 50.01 43.73
C ASN A 47 30.59 50.94 42.61
N PRO A 48 31.16 50.39 41.52
CA PRO A 48 31.66 51.21 40.42
C PRO A 48 30.57 51.96 39.63
N CYS A 49 29.29 51.61 39.80
CA CYS A 49 28.16 52.28 39.16
C CYS A 49 27.58 53.45 39.97
N THR A 50 28.21 53.85 41.06
CA THR A 50 27.84 55.02 41.86
C THR A 50 28.93 56.09 41.79
N ILE A 51 28.50 57.35 41.80
CA ILE A 51 29.39 58.52 41.81
C ILE A 51 29.01 59.49 42.92
N ASN A 52 30.02 60.16 43.48
CA ASN A 52 29.88 61.11 44.58
C ASN A 52 29.25 60.47 45.84
N ASP A 53 29.74 59.29 46.23
CA ASP A 53 29.26 58.56 47.40
C ASP A 53 29.36 59.40 48.67
N MET A 54 28.24 59.53 49.36
CA MET A 54 28.13 60.29 50.60
C MET A 54 27.41 59.48 51.67
N ILE A 55 27.80 59.70 52.93
CA ILE A 55 27.13 59.11 54.08
C ILE A 55 25.72 59.71 54.17
N SER A 56 24.71 58.89 53.89
CA SER A 56 23.30 59.29 53.90
C SER A 56 22.78 59.51 55.33
N ALA A 57 21.58 60.09 55.46
CA ALA A 57 20.90 60.28 56.75
C ALA A 57 20.56 58.97 57.50
N PHE A 58 20.82 57.80 56.91
CA PHE A 58 20.69 56.48 57.51
C PHE A 58 22.05 55.83 57.83
N CYS A 59 23.15 56.58 57.74
CA CYS A 59 24.52 56.09 57.94
C CYS A 59 24.92 54.95 57.00
N VAL A 60 24.35 54.99 55.79
CA VAL A 60 24.74 54.13 54.67
C VAL A 60 25.51 54.99 53.68
N CYS A 61 26.71 54.56 53.31
CA CYS A 61 27.42 55.13 52.17
C CYS A 61 26.72 54.71 50.88
N ALA A 62 26.34 55.69 50.04
CA ALA A 62 25.76 55.45 48.73
C ALA A 62 25.99 56.67 47.81
N GLY A 63 26.25 56.43 46.53
CA GLY A 63 26.34 57.48 45.50
C GLY A 63 25.05 57.72 44.71
N ALA A 64 25.12 58.73 43.84
CA ALA A 64 24.16 58.87 42.73
C ALA A 64 24.52 57.88 41.62
N SER A 65 23.54 57.43 40.83
CA SER A 65 23.80 56.58 39.65
C SER A 65 24.83 57.24 38.73
N GLY A 66 25.89 56.50 38.41
CA GLY A 66 26.87 56.87 37.40
C GLY A 66 26.25 56.99 36.00
N PRO A 67 27.01 57.48 35.02
CA PRO A 67 26.55 57.54 33.64
C PRO A 67 26.32 56.11 33.08
N ASP A 68 25.26 56.01 32.29
CA ASP A 68 24.87 54.89 31.44
C ASP A 68 24.57 55.55 30.09
N SER A 69 25.55 55.50 29.18
CA SER A 69 25.63 56.35 28.00
C SER A 69 24.81 55.85 26.81
N ASP A 70 24.39 54.57 26.80
CA ASP A 70 23.48 54.01 25.80
C ASP A 70 22.12 53.54 26.36
N GLY A 71 21.99 53.42 27.68
CA GLY A 71 20.73 53.17 28.37
C GLY A 71 20.35 51.70 28.49
N ASP A 72 21.29 50.75 28.39
CA ASP A 72 21.00 49.32 28.52
C ASP A 72 20.76 48.84 29.96
N GLY A 73 21.08 49.69 30.95
CA GLY A 73 20.96 49.40 32.38
C GLY A 73 22.27 48.99 33.05
N VAL A 74 23.38 48.98 32.33
CA VAL A 74 24.74 48.76 32.81
C VAL A 74 25.50 50.09 32.75
N CYS A 75 26.10 50.52 33.86
CA CYS A 75 26.82 51.79 33.87
C CYS A 75 28.13 51.72 33.06
N ASP A 76 28.56 52.87 32.51
CA ASP A 76 29.79 53.02 31.70
C ASP A 76 31.06 52.46 32.37
N ALA A 77 31.08 52.39 33.71
CA ALA A 77 32.22 51.94 34.50
C ALA A 77 32.41 50.41 34.54
N ILE A 78 31.36 49.63 34.24
CA ILE A 78 31.43 48.16 34.14
C ILE A 78 30.89 47.61 32.83
N ASP A 79 30.27 48.45 32.00
CA ASP A 79 29.85 48.02 30.68
C ASP A 79 31.07 47.76 29.77
N THR A 80 30.98 46.65 29.06
CA THR A 80 31.93 46.24 28.03
C THR A 80 31.72 46.99 26.71
N CYS A 81 30.54 47.60 26.49
CA CYS A 81 30.22 48.33 25.27
C CYS A 81 29.51 49.69 25.46
N PRO A 82 30.10 50.68 26.19
CA PRO A 82 29.39 51.84 26.79
C PRO A 82 28.73 52.88 25.87
N ASN A 83 28.53 52.57 24.59
CA ASN A 83 27.90 53.43 23.58
C ASN A 83 27.02 52.63 22.60
N VAL A 84 26.80 51.33 22.85
CA VAL A 84 26.06 50.39 22.00
C VAL A 84 25.33 49.39 22.91
N ALA A 85 24.05 49.67 23.17
CA ALA A 85 23.27 48.94 24.16
C ALA A 85 23.40 47.40 24.07
N GLY A 86 23.81 46.79 25.18
CA GLY A 86 24.14 45.38 25.31
C GLY A 86 25.63 45.13 25.51
N GLN A 87 25.96 44.13 26.32
CA GLN A 87 27.35 43.72 26.59
C GLN A 87 27.95 42.89 25.44
N VAL A 88 29.27 42.70 25.44
CA VAL A 88 29.98 41.76 24.54
C VAL A 88 29.36 40.35 24.64
N GLY A 89 29.00 39.79 23.49
CA GLY A 89 28.26 38.53 23.39
C GLY A 89 26.73 38.66 23.42
N SER A 90 26.18 39.86 23.63
CA SER A 90 24.75 40.12 23.49
C SER A 90 24.30 39.97 22.04
N PRO A 91 23.08 39.43 21.80
CA PRO A 91 22.55 39.26 20.45
C PRO A 91 22.27 40.62 19.82
N CYS A 92 22.61 40.75 18.54
CA CYS A 92 22.37 41.95 17.75
C CYS A 92 21.91 41.55 16.33
N ASN A 93 21.98 42.46 15.36
CA ASN A 93 21.75 42.15 13.95
C ASN A 93 22.71 43.01 13.11
N ASP A 94 23.60 42.36 12.34
CA ASP A 94 24.61 43.06 11.53
C ASP A 94 24.09 43.47 10.13
N GLN A 95 22.81 43.18 9.86
CA GLN A 95 22.07 43.38 8.61
C GLN A 95 22.62 42.60 7.41
N SER A 96 23.57 41.67 7.60
CA SER A 96 24.02 40.79 6.54
C SER A 96 23.19 39.48 6.56
N PRO A 97 22.52 39.12 5.45
CA PRO A 97 21.84 37.82 5.32
C PRO A 97 22.83 36.64 5.21
N CYS A 98 24.13 36.91 5.10
CA CYS A 98 25.20 35.91 4.97
C CYS A 98 25.93 35.59 6.28
N THR A 99 25.37 36.03 7.39
CA THR A 99 25.87 35.83 8.75
C THR A 99 24.76 35.25 9.63
N THR A 100 25.14 34.53 10.68
CA THR A 100 24.20 33.98 11.65
C THR A 100 24.82 33.96 13.05
N GLY A 101 23.97 34.02 14.08
CA GLY A 101 24.42 34.12 15.47
C GLY A 101 25.10 35.45 15.78
N ASP A 102 24.60 36.54 15.22
CA ASP A 102 25.13 37.89 15.35
C ASP A 102 25.23 38.33 16.82
N VAL A 103 26.44 38.71 17.23
CA VAL A 103 26.73 39.18 18.59
C VAL A 103 27.66 40.40 18.58
N LEU A 104 27.58 41.21 19.64
CA LEU A 104 28.55 42.27 19.88
C LEU A 104 29.93 41.67 20.17
N ASN A 105 30.92 41.99 19.33
CA ASN A 105 32.30 41.58 19.54
C ASN A 105 33.05 42.50 20.54
N ALA A 106 34.31 42.20 20.84
CA ALA A 106 35.14 42.98 21.78
C ALA A 106 35.42 44.44 21.35
N ASN A 107 35.03 44.86 20.14
CA ASN A 107 35.06 46.25 19.66
C ASN A 107 33.65 46.87 19.60
N CYS A 108 32.63 46.20 20.15
CA CYS A 108 31.23 46.62 20.17
C CYS A 108 30.61 46.78 18.78
N GLN A 109 31.14 46.00 17.82
CA GLN A 109 30.57 45.87 16.50
C GLN A 109 29.71 44.63 16.49
N CYS A 110 28.49 44.75 15.95
CA CYS A 110 27.69 43.57 15.66
C CYS A 110 28.31 42.80 14.50
N VAL A 111 28.59 41.52 14.71
CA VAL A 111 29.10 40.60 13.69
C VAL A 111 28.56 39.20 13.92
N GLY A 112 28.12 38.53 12.86
CA GLY A 112 27.78 37.11 12.89
C GLY A 112 28.86 36.16 12.38
N THR A 113 28.58 34.87 12.47
CA THR A 113 29.38 33.80 11.86
C THR A 113 28.96 33.62 10.40
N PRO A 114 29.86 33.62 9.41
CA PRO A 114 29.50 33.40 8.01
C PRO A 114 28.77 32.07 7.81
N VAL A 115 27.68 32.11 7.03
CA VAL A 115 27.00 30.89 6.54
C VAL A 115 27.83 30.23 5.43
N PRO A 116 27.60 28.94 5.11
CA PRO A 116 28.34 28.26 4.04
C PRO A 116 28.21 28.97 2.68
N ASP A 117 29.30 28.99 1.91
CA ASP A 117 29.29 29.49 0.54
C ASP A 117 28.25 28.74 -0.31
N GLY A 118 27.49 29.47 -1.12
CA GLY A 118 26.36 28.96 -1.91
C GLY A 118 24.99 29.04 -1.20
N THR A 119 24.93 29.48 0.06
CA THR A 119 23.65 29.77 0.73
C THR A 119 22.94 30.94 0.05
N MET A 120 21.68 30.79 -0.33
CA MET A 120 20.89 31.88 -0.95
C MET A 120 20.66 33.03 0.04
N CYS A 121 20.93 34.26 -0.40
CA CYS A 121 20.74 35.49 0.38
C CYS A 121 19.75 36.47 -0.27
N ASP A 122 19.45 36.28 -1.55
CA ASP A 122 18.33 36.87 -2.30
C ASP A 122 18.02 35.92 -3.48
N LEU A 123 16.90 36.12 -4.18
CA LEU A 123 16.47 35.29 -5.31
C LEU A 123 17.55 35.13 -6.40
N ASN A 124 18.42 36.13 -6.57
CA ASN A 124 19.46 36.14 -7.61
C ASN A 124 20.88 36.28 -7.02
N ALA A 125 21.07 35.93 -5.74
CA ALA A 125 22.35 36.11 -5.06
C ALA A 125 22.63 35.05 -3.98
N GLN A 126 23.90 34.67 -3.85
CA GLN A 126 24.40 33.72 -2.85
C GLN A 126 25.51 34.33 -2.01
N CYS A 127 25.63 33.81 -0.80
CA CYS A 127 26.75 34.06 0.08
C CYS A 127 28.02 33.46 -0.52
N ILE A 128 29.02 34.32 -0.76
CA ILE A 128 30.38 33.94 -1.15
C ILE A 128 31.33 34.73 -0.27
N ALA A 129 32.18 34.04 0.50
CA ALA A 129 33.08 34.62 1.49
C ALA A 129 32.38 35.55 2.49
N GLY A 130 31.15 35.21 2.89
CA GLY A 130 30.34 35.99 3.85
C GLY A 130 29.67 37.25 3.27
N ALA A 131 29.76 37.50 1.97
CA ALA A 131 29.07 38.61 1.30
C ALA A 131 27.97 38.08 0.36
N CYS A 132 26.84 38.77 0.28
CA CYS A 132 25.77 38.45 -0.68
C CYS A 132 26.17 38.90 -2.09
N THR A 133 26.37 37.95 -3.00
CA THR A 133 26.93 38.17 -4.34
C THR A 133 25.97 37.71 -5.44
N PRO A 134 25.68 38.53 -6.47
CA PRO A 134 24.80 38.12 -7.56
C PRO A 134 25.36 36.96 -8.38
N ILE A 135 24.54 35.94 -8.63
CA ILE A 135 24.94 34.70 -9.32
C ILE A 135 24.50 34.64 -10.79
N GLY A 136 23.56 35.48 -11.20
CA GLY A 136 22.91 35.45 -12.51
C GLY A 136 21.43 35.76 -12.37
N THR A 137 20.63 35.46 -13.39
CA THR A 137 19.21 35.21 -13.17
C THR A 137 19.04 33.77 -12.70
N ASP A 138 18.20 33.58 -11.68
CA ASP A 138 17.69 32.30 -11.20
C ASP A 138 16.16 32.45 -11.22
N SER A 139 15.54 31.87 -12.24
CA SER A 139 14.16 32.14 -12.62
C SER A 139 13.13 31.31 -11.85
N ASP A 140 13.54 30.26 -11.14
CA ASP A 140 12.66 29.43 -10.32
C ASP A 140 13.05 29.35 -8.83
N GLY A 141 14.25 29.80 -8.48
CA GLY A 141 14.71 30.00 -7.10
C GLY A 141 15.30 28.75 -6.45
N ASP A 142 15.73 27.75 -7.22
CA ASP A 142 16.35 26.53 -6.67
C ASP A 142 17.80 26.70 -6.19
N GLY A 143 18.43 27.84 -6.52
CA GLY A 143 19.81 28.17 -6.19
C GLY A 143 20.82 27.84 -7.29
N ILE A 144 20.37 27.54 -8.51
CA ILE A 144 21.23 27.33 -9.68
C ILE A 144 20.89 28.38 -10.74
N PRO A 145 21.85 29.24 -11.16
CA PRO A 145 21.58 30.24 -12.19
C PRO A 145 21.14 29.64 -13.51
N ASP A 146 20.21 30.29 -14.22
CA ASP A 146 19.63 29.89 -15.52
C ASP A 146 20.67 29.49 -16.58
N ALA A 147 21.88 30.06 -16.50
CA ALA A 147 22.98 29.81 -17.44
C ALA A 147 23.71 28.46 -17.20
N THR A 148 23.49 27.86 -16.03
CA THR A 148 24.10 26.60 -15.56
C THR A 148 23.07 25.57 -15.11
N ASP A 149 21.82 25.99 -14.91
CA ASP A 149 20.73 25.09 -14.64
C ASP A 149 20.28 24.34 -15.91
N ASN A 150 19.91 23.09 -15.72
CA ASN A 150 19.36 22.23 -16.76
C ASN A 150 17.82 22.23 -16.76
N CYS A 151 17.15 22.85 -15.78
CA CYS A 151 15.71 23.07 -15.74
C CYS A 151 15.23 24.48 -15.37
N PRO A 152 15.65 25.57 -16.07
CA PRO A 152 15.61 26.98 -15.57
C PRO A 152 14.25 27.63 -15.28
N THR A 153 13.16 26.87 -15.19
CA THR A 153 11.81 27.37 -14.85
C THR A 153 11.02 26.37 -13.99
N VAL A 154 11.67 25.33 -13.45
CA VAL A 154 11.06 24.25 -12.66
C VAL A 154 12.06 23.82 -11.58
N PRO A 155 11.85 24.16 -10.29
CA PRO A 155 12.88 23.99 -9.28
C PRO A 155 13.44 22.57 -9.17
N GLY A 156 14.76 22.46 -9.23
CA GLY A 156 15.52 21.22 -9.19
C GLY A 156 16.07 20.80 -10.55
N GLN A 157 17.19 20.09 -10.52
CA GLN A 157 17.85 19.57 -11.72
C GLN A 157 17.14 18.33 -12.30
N ILE A 158 17.39 18.01 -13.58
CA ILE A 158 17.07 16.71 -14.20
C ILE A 158 17.48 15.55 -13.28
N GLY A 159 16.53 14.67 -12.97
CA GLY A 159 16.69 13.54 -12.05
C GLY A 159 16.36 13.85 -10.59
N SER A 160 16.10 15.11 -10.24
CA SER A 160 15.60 15.49 -8.91
C SER A 160 14.19 14.95 -8.68
N PRO A 161 13.86 14.52 -7.44
CA PRO A 161 12.51 14.09 -7.10
C PRO A 161 11.54 15.26 -7.19
N CYS A 162 10.35 14.98 -7.71
CA CYS A 162 9.28 15.96 -7.84
C CYS A 162 7.93 15.30 -7.51
N THR A 163 6.79 15.92 -7.85
CA THR A 163 5.48 15.28 -7.76
C THR A 163 4.59 15.72 -8.92
N ASP A 164 4.16 14.79 -9.76
CA ASP A 164 3.29 15.07 -10.92
C ASP A 164 1.80 15.09 -10.55
N ASN A 165 1.49 14.78 -9.29
CA ASN A 165 0.14 14.64 -8.70
C ASN A 165 -0.74 13.59 -9.37
N ASN A 166 -0.17 12.68 -10.16
CA ASN A 166 -0.89 11.58 -10.78
C ASN A 166 -0.76 10.30 -9.93
N PRO A 167 -1.85 9.79 -9.32
CA PRO A 167 -1.79 8.59 -8.48
C PRO A 167 -1.52 7.29 -9.27
N ALA A 168 -1.49 7.34 -10.61
CA ALA A 168 -1.10 6.22 -11.47
C ALA A 168 0.43 6.14 -11.71
N THR A 169 1.21 7.05 -11.12
CA THR A 169 2.68 7.10 -11.22
C THR A 169 3.35 7.06 -9.84
N LEU A 170 4.60 6.62 -9.81
CA LEU A 170 5.48 6.60 -8.64
C LEU A 170 6.92 6.92 -9.04
N ASN A 171 7.72 7.37 -8.06
CA ASN A 171 9.13 7.75 -8.23
C ASN A 171 9.30 8.89 -9.26
N ASP A 172 8.48 9.94 -9.13
CA ASP A 172 8.46 11.08 -10.04
C ASP A 172 9.79 11.84 -10.00
N ILE A 173 10.38 12.03 -11.18
CA ILE A 173 11.61 12.80 -11.36
C ILE A 173 11.46 13.79 -12.51
N LEU A 174 12.25 14.87 -12.46
CA LEU A 174 12.37 15.78 -13.59
C LEU A 174 13.09 15.09 -14.75
N ASN A 175 12.39 14.95 -15.87
CA ASN A 175 12.94 14.32 -17.08
C ASN A 175 13.78 15.34 -17.90
N ALA A 176 14.35 14.89 -19.03
CA ALA A 176 15.22 15.74 -19.88
C ALA A 176 14.51 16.94 -20.55
N ASN A 177 13.20 17.09 -20.39
CA ASN A 177 12.41 18.26 -20.79
C ASN A 177 11.85 19.04 -19.58
N CYS A 178 12.35 18.77 -18.37
CA CYS A 178 11.95 19.39 -17.10
C CYS A 178 10.46 19.22 -16.77
N LEU A 179 9.86 18.15 -17.32
CA LEU A 179 8.53 17.71 -16.91
C LEU A 179 8.71 16.74 -15.75
N CYS A 180 7.97 16.97 -14.67
CA CYS A 180 7.82 15.98 -13.63
C CYS A 180 7.00 14.81 -14.17
N GLN A 181 7.55 13.59 -14.08
CA GLN A 181 6.89 12.38 -14.55
C GLN A 181 7.37 11.16 -13.77
N GLY A 182 6.46 10.39 -13.20
CA GLY A 182 6.78 9.10 -12.59
C GLY A 182 6.78 7.89 -13.53
N SER A 183 7.25 6.79 -12.97
CA SER A 183 7.11 5.45 -13.54
C SER A 183 5.68 4.94 -13.33
N PRO A 184 5.04 4.27 -14.31
CA PRO A 184 3.71 3.70 -14.14
C PRO A 184 3.61 2.80 -12.90
N ALA A 185 2.54 2.97 -12.12
CA ALA A 185 2.28 2.19 -10.92
C ALA A 185 1.30 1.03 -11.17
N THR A 186 1.17 0.14 -10.19
CA THR A 186 0.19 -0.96 -10.13
C THR A 186 -0.24 -1.17 -8.68
N GLN A 187 -1.51 -1.45 -8.46
CA GLN A 187 -2.05 -1.81 -7.15
C GLN A 187 -1.95 -3.33 -6.94
N ILE A 188 -1.44 -3.75 -5.80
CA ILE A 188 -1.43 -5.15 -5.38
C ILE A 188 -2.01 -5.26 -3.97
N THR A 189 -2.64 -6.39 -3.66
CA THR A 189 -3.26 -6.62 -2.36
C THR A 189 -2.68 -7.86 -1.72
N LEU A 190 -2.03 -7.71 -0.57
CA LEU A 190 -1.63 -8.82 0.28
C LEU A 190 -2.75 -9.10 1.28
N VAL A 191 -3.38 -10.26 1.16
CA VAL A 191 -4.35 -10.77 2.14
C VAL A 191 -3.61 -11.69 3.08
N LEU A 192 -3.40 -11.25 4.31
CA LEU A 192 -2.68 -11.99 5.36
C LEU A 192 -3.68 -12.46 6.42
N ARG A 193 -3.70 -13.76 6.73
CA ARG A 193 -4.40 -14.31 7.89
C ARG A 193 -3.38 -14.75 8.92
N THR A 194 -3.37 -14.10 10.07
CA THR A 194 -2.54 -14.47 11.23
C THR A 194 -3.11 -15.67 11.97
N ASP A 195 -2.32 -16.24 12.88
CA ASP A 195 -2.72 -17.26 13.85
C ASP A 195 -2.77 -16.68 15.28
N ALA A 196 -2.48 -17.50 16.29
CA ALA A 196 -2.50 -17.07 17.69
C ALA A 196 -1.34 -16.15 18.11
N PHE A 197 -0.25 -16.04 17.33
CA PHE A 197 0.97 -15.31 17.69
C PHE A 197 1.35 -14.27 16.61
N PRO A 198 0.45 -13.30 16.33
CA PRO A 198 0.63 -12.35 15.22
C PRO A 198 1.88 -11.47 15.35
N GLU A 199 2.42 -11.28 16.56
CA GLU A 199 3.65 -10.55 16.83
C GLU A 199 4.89 -11.19 16.21
N GLN A 200 4.79 -12.46 15.82
CA GLN A 200 5.86 -13.21 15.16
C GLN A 200 5.81 -13.06 13.64
N THR A 201 4.66 -12.66 13.09
CA THR A 201 4.41 -12.53 11.64
C THR A 201 4.79 -11.13 11.13
N SER A 202 5.71 -11.08 10.16
CA SER A 202 6.00 -9.86 9.39
C SER A 202 6.19 -10.17 7.90
N TRP A 203 6.28 -9.15 7.05
CA TRP A 203 6.58 -9.35 5.63
C TRP A 203 7.36 -8.18 5.03
N ASP A 204 8.19 -8.50 4.04
CA ASP A 204 8.93 -7.55 3.21
C ASP A 204 8.47 -7.72 1.75
N LEU A 205 8.21 -6.60 1.08
CA LEU A 205 8.18 -6.54 -0.37
C LEU A 205 9.46 -5.87 -0.86
N ILE A 206 10.24 -6.60 -1.65
CA ILE A 206 11.60 -6.23 -2.04
C ILE A 206 11.64 -6.03 -3.56
N ASP A 207 12.12 -4.89 -4.02
CA ASP A 207 12.37 -4.64 -5.45
C ASP A 207 13.51 -5.53 -5.94
N ALA A 208 13.29 -6.27 -7.03
CA ALA A 208 14.22 -7.29 -7.47
C ALA A 208 15.45 -6.76 -8.24
N VAL A 209 15.51 -5.46 -8.55
CA VAL A 209 16.63 -4.84 -9.27
C VAL A 209 17.58 -4.15 -8.30
N THR A 210 17.01 -3.35 -7.39
CA THR A 210 17.72 -2.58 -6.37
C THR A 210 17.97 -3.36 -5.08
N ASN A 211 17.21 -4.43 -4.85
CA ASN A 211 17.17 -5.19 -3.59
C ASN A 211 16.77 -4.33 -2.37
N ALA A 212 16.09 -3.21 -2.59
CA ALA A 212 15.52 -2.37 -1.54
C ALA A 212 14.17 -2.92 -1.07
N VAL A 213 13.89 -2.83 0.23
CA VAL A 213 12.54 -3.05 0.77
C VAL A 213 11.69 -1.83 0.39
N VAL A 214 10.67 -2.04 -0.44
CA VAL A 214 9.76 -0.97 -0.90
C VAL A 214 8.50 -0.86 -0.04
N HIS A 215 8.08 -1.96 0.58
CA HIS A 215 6.99 -2.02 1.56
C HIS A 215 7.31 -3.07 2.63
N HIS A 216 6.83 -2.85 3.85
CA HIS A 216 6.98 -3.76 4.99
C HIS A 216 5.71 -3.73 5.84
N GLY A 217 5.45 -4.78 6.62
CA GLY A 217 4.39 -4.76 7.62
C GLY A 217 4.53 -5.81 8.72
N ASP A 218 4.14 -5.42 9.94
CA ASP A 218 4.12 -6.19 11.17
C ASP A 218 2.95 -5.72 12.08
N GLY A 219 2.94 -6.10 13.36
CA GLY A 219 2.04 -5.50 14.36
C GLY A 219 0.56 -5.91 14.27
N TYR A 220 0.26 -7.09 13.72
CA TYR A 220 -1.11 -7.55 13.45
C TYR A 220 -1.89 -8.04 14.68
N ASN A 221 -3.21 -8.16 14.54
CA ASN A 221 -4.08 -8.80 15.53
C ASN A 221 -4.13 -10.33 15.33
N ALA A 222 -4.37 -11.08 16.41
CA ALA A 222 -4.37 -12.55 16.39
C ALA A 222 -5.62 -13.14 15.72
N ASN A 223 -5.43 -14.16 14.88
CA ASN A 223 -6.47 -14.90 14.15
C ASN A 223 -7.34 -14.05 13.21
N VAL A 224 -6.81 -12.92 12.72
CA VAL A 224 -7.53 -11.97 11.84
C VAL A 224 -7.03 -12.08 10.41
N THR A 225 -7.96 -11.99 9.44
CA THR A 225 -7.62 -11.78 8.02
C THR A 225 -7.58 -10.27 7.75
N THR A 226 -6.45 -9.77 7.28
CA THR A 226 -6.21 -8.36 6.94
C THR A 226 -5.91 -8.24 5.45
N GLY A 227 -6.63 -7.36 4.76
CA GLY A 227 -6.31 -6.96 3.39
C GLY A 227 -5.41 -5.72 3.40
N ILE A 228 -4.24 -5.81 2.78
CA ILE A 228 -3.21 -4.77 2.76
C ILE A 228 -3.02 -4.35 1.30
N THR A 229 -3.50 -3.16 0.95
CA THR A 229 -3.36 -2.60 -0.40
C THR A 229 -2.05 -1.81 -0.51
N LEU A 230 -1.24 -2.15 -1.50
CA LEU A 230 0.07 -1.57 -1.77
C LEU A 230 0.08 -1.00 -3.20
N VAL A 231 0.68 0.17 -3.38
CA VAL A 231 0.97 0.73 -4.71
C VAL A 231 2.46 0.56 -4.97
N VAL A 232 2.81 -0.03 -6.10
CA VAL A 232 4.20 -0.31 -6.51
C VAL A 232 4.44 0.14 -7.95
N ALA A 233 5.67 0.50 -8.28
CA ALA A 233 6.03 0.74 -9.68
C ALA A 233 5.88 -0.54 -10.52
N GLN A 234 5.70 -0.41 -11.83
CA GLN A 234 5.76 -1.56 -12.72
C GLN A 234 7.19 -2.11 -12.75
N GLY A 235 7.34 -3.39 -12.44
CA GLY A 235 8.63 -3.97 -12.07
C GLY A 235 8.50 -5.41 -11.57
N CYS A 236 9.63 -5.96 -11.12
CA CYS A 236 9.68 -7.30 -10.55
C CYS A 236 10.05 -7.25 -9.06
N TYR A 237 9.38 -8.06 -8.25
CA TYR A 237 9.45 -8.03 -6.80
C TYR A 237 9.60 -9.43 -6.20
N ILE A 238 10.14 -9.47 -4.99
CA ILE A 238 10.18 -10.63 -4.10
C ILE A 238 9.27 -10.31 -2.92
N LEU A 239 8.25 -11.14 -2.69
CA LEU A 239 7.51 -11.13 -1.42
C LEU A 239 8.18 -12.15 -0.49
N ARG A 240 8.56 -11.68 0.70
CA ARG A 240 9.02 -12.51 1.81
C ARG A 240 8.04 -12.34 2.96
N VAL A 241 7.50 -13.45 3.47
CA VAL A 241 6.71 -13.45 4.71
C VAL A 241 7.53 -14.20 5.75
N ASN A 242 7.74 -13.59 6.91
CA ASN A 242 8.57 -14.11 7.98
C ASN A 242 7.68 -14.55 9.16
N ASP A 243 8.12 -15.59 9.83
CA ASP A 243 7.67 -15.96 11.17
C ASP A 243 8.92 -16.08 12.06
N SER A 244 8.96 -15.35 13.17
CA SER A 244 10.12 -15.35 14.06
C SER A 244 10.29 -16.62 14.91
N ALA A 245 9.24 -17.42 15.10
CA ALA A 245 9.29 -18.64 15.92
C ALA A 245 9.72 -19.90 15.13
N GLY A 246 9.40 -19.94 13.84
CA GLY A 246 9.71 -21.02 12.92
C GLY A 246 8.65 -22.12 12.81
N ASP A 247 7.45 -21.94 13.37
CA ASP A 247 6.28 -22.79 13.17
C ASP A 247 5.29 -22.27 12.10
N GLY A 248 5.60 -21.12 11.49
CA GLY A 248 4.86 -20.55 10.36
C GLY A 248 3.69 -19.69 10.81
N ILE A 249 2.52 -19.88 10.18
CA ILE A 249 1.27 -19.21 10.56
C ILE A 249 0.17 -20.28 10.61
N VAL A 250 -0.01 -20.89 11.79
CA VAL A 250 -0.78 -22.12 11.98
C VAL A 250 -2.28 -21.91 11.73
N GLY A 251 -2.77 -22.43 10.60
CA GLY A 251 -4.15 -22.22 10.15
C GLY A 251 -4.40 -20.86 9.49
N GLY A 252 -3.37 -20.02 9.38
CA GLY A 252 -3.34 -18.75 8.67
C GLY A 252 -2.64 -18.87 7.31
N GLY A 253 -1.73 -17.95 7.03
CA GLY A 253 -1.02 -17.84 5.74
C GLY A 253 -1.50 -16.64 4.93
N TYR A 254 -1.08 -16.55 3.66
CA TYR A 254 -1.29 -15.34 2.86
C TYR A 254 -1.60 -15.61 1.39
N VAL A 255 -2.25 -14.65 0.73
CA VAL A 255 -2.45 -14.62 -0.72
C VAL A 255 -2.13 -13.22 -1.23
N LEU A 256 -1.28 -13.13 -2.24
CA LEU A 256 -0.96 -11.88 -2.93
C LEU A 256 -1.76 -11.82 -4.24
N PHE A 257 -2.40 -10.68 -4.49
CA PHE A 257 -3.22 -10.41 -5.67
C PHE A 257 -2.74 -9.16 -6.43
N ASN A 258 -3.05 -9.12 -7.72
CA ASN A 258 -2.99 -7.94 -8.59
C ASN A 258 -4.40 -7.32 -8.65
N ASN A 259 -4.54 -6.04 -8.32
CA ASN A 259 -5.77 -5.23 -8.26
C ASN A 259 -6.99 -5.90 -7.59
N ASP A 260 -7.44 -5.38 -6.44
CA ASP A 260 -8.76 -5.67 -5.82
C ASP A 260 -9.14 -7.17 -5.77
N GLN A 261 -8.15 -8.00 -5.47
CA GLN A 261 -8.25 -9.46 -5.40
C GLN A 261 -8.66 -10.18 -6.70
N ALA A 262 -8.66 -9.52 -7.86
CA ALA A 262 -9.12 -10.10 -9.13
C ALA A 262 -8.22 -11.22 -9.66
N GLU A 263 -6.89 -11.06 -9.58
CA GLU A 263 -5.92 -12.03 -10.11
C GLU A 263 -4.84 -12.38 -9.08
N ARG A 264 -4.76 -13.65 -8.66
CA ARG A 264 -3.71 -14.14 -7.73
C ARG A 264 -2.33 -14.08 -8.37
N ILE A 265 -1.32 -13.69 -7.60
CA ILE A 265 0.10 -13.70 -7.95
C ILE A 265 0.82 -14.84 -7.22
N ILE A 266 0.52 -15.01 -5.92
CA ILE A 266 1.03 -16.06 -5.03
C ILE A 266 -0.09 -16.46 -4.08
N ASP A 267 -0.32 -17.75 -3.88
CA ASP A 267 -1.32 -18.28 -2.96
C ASP A 267 -0.67 -19.28 -1.99
N ASN A 268 -0.62 -18.91 -0.70
CA ASN A 268 -0.06 -19.69 0.39
C ASN A 268 -1.04 -19.79 1.59
N ALA A 269 -2.34 -19.52 1.37
CA ALA A 269 -3.32 -19.56 2.44
C ALA A 269 -3.58 -21.01 2.90
N GLY A 270 -3.38 -21.26 4.20
CA GLY A 270 -3.47 -22.56 4.86
C GLY A 270 -2.23 -23.44 4.74
N ASN A 271 -1.10 -22.94 4.24
CA ASN A 271 0.05 -23.78 3.85
C ASN A 271 1.42 -23.37 4.45
N PHE A 272 1.61 -22.13 4.89
CA PHE A 272 2.81 -21.75 5.65
C PHE A 272 2.72 -22.28 7.09
N SER A 273 3.13 -23.53 7.31
CA SER A 273 2.86 -24.31 8.54
C SER A 273 4.12 -24.81 9.26
N THR A 274 5.30 -24.41 8.75
CA THR A 274 6.63 -24.62 9.35
C THR A 274 7.63 -23.67 8.68
N GLY A 275 8.67 -23.26 9.41
CA GLY A 275 9.81 -22.51 8.91
C GLY A 275 9.69 -21.00 9.14
N ALA A 276 10.84 -20.34 9.33
CA ALA A 276 10.88 -18.92 9.71
C ALA A 276 10.69 -17.94 8.54
N THR A 277 10.65 -18.44 7.30
CA THR A 277 10.52 -17.61 6.10
C THR A 277 9.82 -18.36 4.98
N SER A 278 8.76 -17.74 4.46
CA SER A 278 8.09 -18.14 3.22
C SER A 278 8.47 -17.17 2.10
N GLN A 279 9.21 -17.66 1.13
CA GLN A 279 9.67 -16.92 -0.04
C GLN A 279 9.90 -17.90 -1.20
N ILE A 280 9.62 -17.50 -2.45
CA ILE A 280 9.88 -18.37 -3.61
C ILE A 280 11.38 -18.70 -3.72
N ALA A 281 11.67 -19.97 -3.99
CA ALA A 281 13.02 -20.54 -4.04
C ALA A 281 13.97 -19.76 -4.98
N ASN A 282 15.24 -19.68 -4.60
CA ASN A 282 16.31 -18.99 -5.35
C ASN A 282 16.00 -17.50 -5.62
N SER A 283 15.38 -16.81 -4.65
CA SER A 283 14.92 -15.41 -4.80
C SER A 283 13.98 -15.23 -6.00
N GLY A 284 13.06 -16.17 -6.18
CA GLY A 284 12.12 -16.16 -7.31
C GLY A 284 11.22 -14.92 -7.29
N THR A 285 11.17 -14.21 -8.41
CA THR A 285 10.47 -12.93 -8.55
C THR A 285 9.12 -13.09 -9.25
N PHE A 286 8.12 -12.34 -8.80
CA PHE A 286 6.95 -12.02 -9.62
C PHE A 286 7.14 -10.66 -10.26
N CYS A 287 6.40 -10.35 -11.33
CA CYS A 287 6.42 -9.02 -11.94
C CYS A 287 4.99 -8.51 -12.14
N VAL A 288 4.85 -7.19 -12.10
CA VAL A 288 3.63 -6.45 -12.45
C VAL A 288 3.95 -5.46 -13.58
N PRO A 289 3.06 -5.26 -14.57
CA PRO A 289 1.73 -5.87 -14.69
C PRO A 289 1.79 -7.37 -15.02
N LEU A 290 0.71 -8.08 -14.72
CA LEU A 290 0.57 -9.50 -15.06
C LEU A 290 0.38 -9.73 -16.57
N GLY A 291 0.76 -10.91 -17.05
CA GLY A 291 0.40 -11.37 -18.38
C GLY A 291 -1.05 -11.89 -18.46
N TYR A 292 -1.62 -11.96 -19.66
CA TYR A 292 -2.99 -12.48 -19.85
C TYR A 292 -3.06 -14.02 -19.92
N ASP A 293 -1.94 -14.69 -20.20
CA ASP A 293 -1.86 -16.15 -20.31
C ASP A 293 -2.03 -16.83 -18.95
N ARG A 294 -2.85 -17.88 -18.89
CA ARG A 294 -3.24 -18.54 -17.63
C ARG A 294 -3.37 -20.04 -17.80
N ALA A 295 -3.39 -20.79 -16.69
CA ALA A 295 -3.82 -22.18 -16.72
C ALA A 295 -5.31 -22.25 -17.14
N ALA A 296 -5.69 -23.27 -17.89
CA ALA A 296 -7.09 -23.51 -18.25
C ALA A 296 -7.92 -23.79 -16.98
N PHE A 297 -9.20 -23.43 -16.98
CA PHE A 297 -10.09 -23.58 -15.80
C PHE A 297 -10.12 -25.01 -15.21
N THR A 298 -9.92 -26.05 -16.03
CA THR A 298 -9.84 -27.45 -15.60
C THR A 298 -8.50 -27.84 -14.94
N SER A 299 -7.44 -27.06 -15.18
CA SER A 299 -6.11 -27.23 -14.58
C SER A 299 -5.85 -26.26 -13.41
N CYS A 300 -6.56 -25.13 -13.35
CA CYS A 300 -6.48 -24.19 -12.26
C CYS A 300 -7.11 -24.76 -10.96
N ASP A 301 -6.45 -24.54 -9.82
CA ASP A 301 -6.85 -24.97 -8.48
C ASP A 301 -7.15 -26.48 -8.34
N LYS A 302 -6.47 -27.28 -9.16
CA LYS A 302 -6.53 -28.73 -9.10
C LYS A 302 -5.45 -29.25 -8.14
N LEU A 303 -5.87 -29.92 -7.06
CA LEU A 303 -4.99 -30.42 -5.99
C LEU A 303 -4.78 -31.94 -6.02
N ASP A 304 -5.52 -32.64 -6.89
CA ASP A 304 -5.53 -34.10 -7.01
C ASP A 304 -4.72 -34.58 -8.23
N TRP A 305 -3.58 -33.94 -8.54
CA TRP A 305 -2.77 -34.35 -9.68
C TRP A 305 -2.00 -35.65 -9.42
N THR A 306 -1.78 -36.40 -10.49
CA THR A 306 -0.82 -37.52 -10.54
C THR A 306 0.17 -37.32 -11.68
N SER A 307 1.43 -37.71 -11.47
CA SER A 307 2.47 -37.74 -12.51
C SER A 307 1.96 -38.37 -13.81
N GLY A 308 2.27 -37.77 -14.95
CA GLY A 308 1.83 -38.21 -16.27
C GLY A 308 0.50 -37.64 -16.77
N GLN A 309 -0.25 -36.91 -15.94
CA GLN A 309 -1.39 -36.09 -16.39
C GLN A 309 -0.90 -34.80 -17.10
N TYR A 310 -1.80 -34.11 -17.81
CA TYR A 310 -1.48 -32.86 -18.51
C TYR A 310 -1.98 -31.63 -17.74
N VAL A 311 -1.06 -30.75 -17.35
CA VAL A 311 -1.39 -29.37 -16.95
C VAL A 311 -1.57 -28.57 -18.24
N VAL A 312 -2.71 -27.90 -18.37
CA VAL A 312 -3.14 -27.27 -19.62
C VAL A 312 -3.19 -25.75 -19.48
N ALA A 313 -2.59 -25.03 -20.42
CA ALA A 313 -2.73 -23.58 -20.58
C ALA A 313 -4.03 -23.23 -21.33
N ALA A 314 -4.61 -22.06 -21.04
CA ALA A 314 -5.62 -21.48 -21.92
C ALA A 314 -4.98 -21.12 -23.28
N PRO A 315 -5.61 -21.44 -24.42
CA PRO A 315 -5.00 -21.22 -25.73
C PRO A 315 -4.95 -19.73 -26.09
N ASN A 316 -3.75 -19.23 -26.32
CA ASN A 316 -3.46 -17.92 -26.88
C ASN A 316 -3.52 -17.99 -28.42
N GLY A 317 -4.27 -17.09 -29.05
CA GLY A 317 -4.45 -17.05 -30.50
C GLY A 317 -3.15 -16.79 -31.27
N ALA A 318 -2.27 -15.92 -30.77
CA ALA A 318 -1.00 -15.61 -31.41
C ALA A 318 -0.03 -16.80 -31.35
N VAL A 319 0.04 -17.52 -30.21
CA VAL A 319 0.79 -18.78 -30.13
C VAL A 319 0.19 -19.81 -31.09
N SER A 320 -1.14 -19.91 -31.17
CA SER A 320 -1.81 -20.89 -32.05
C SER A 320 -1.63 -20.59 -33.55
N ALA A 321 -1.38 -19.33 -33.93
CA ALA A 321 -1.12 -18.93 -35.31
C ALA A 321 0.23 -19.44 -35.86
N GLU A 322 1.21 -19.68 -34.98
CA GLU A 322 2.54 -20.24 -35.32
C GLU A 322 2.51 -21.76 -35.62
N TRP A 323 1.31 -22.37 -35.63
CA TRP A 323 1.12 -23.78 -35.95
C TRP A 323 1.04 -24.02 -37.46
N ILE A 324 1.94 -24.85 -38.00
CA ILE A 324 1.92 -25.23 -39.41
C ILE A 324 0.94 -26.38 -39.64
N VAL A 325 -0.24 -26.10 -40.19
CA VAL A 325 -1.25 -27.11 -40.51
C VAL A 325 -0.67 -28.15 -41.49
N GLY A 326 -0.73 -29.43 -41.11
CA GLY A 326 -0.17 -30.54 -41.89
C GLY A 326 1.37 -30.67 -41.84
N GLY A 327 2.07 -29.75 -41.17
CA GLY A 327 3.53 -29.78 -41.03
C GLY A 327 4.02 -30.95 -40.18
N SER A 328 5.09 -31.61 -40.63
CA SER A 328 5.80 -32.63 -39.85
C SER A 328 6.38 -32.04 -38.55
N ASN A 329 6.68 -32.88 -37.55
CA ASN A 329 7.17 -32.39 -36.26
C ASN A 329 8.46 -31.55 -36.34
N ALA A 330 9.27 -31.76 -37.37
CA ALA A 330 10.55 -31.06 -37.57
C ALA A 330 10.40 -29.66 -38.19
N VAL A 331 9.25 -29.34 -38.80
CA VAL A 331 8.98 -27.99 -39.37
C VAL A 331 8.14 -27.11 -38.43
N GLN A 332 7.53 -27.69 -37.39
CA GLN A 332 6.79 -26.93 -36.39
C GLN A 332 7.73 -26.04 -35.58
N ASP A 333 7.25 -24.88 -35.12
CA ASP A 333 8.10 -23.95 -34.40
C ASP A 333 8.62 -24.54 -33.07
N ALA A 334 9.92 -24.37 -32.85
CA ALA A 334 10.63 -24.74 -31.63
C ALA A 334 10.57 -23.65 -30.55
N ASN A 335 10.17 -22.43 -30.91
CA ASN A 335 10.33 -21.23 -30.08
C ASN A 335 9.01 -20.57 -29.66
N SER A 336 7.88 -20.90 -30.29
CA SER A 336 6.53 -20.50 -29.88
C SER A 336 5.80 -21.59 -29.12
N GLY A 337 5.09 -21.21 -28.06
CA GLY A 337 4.45 -22.12 -27.12
C GLY A 337 4.19 -21.47 -25.76
N TYR A 338 4.24 -22.27 -24.69
CA TYR A 338 3.96 -21.80 -23.31
C TYR A 338 5.08 -22.19 -22.36
N GLU A 339 5.45 -21.30 -21.44
CA GLU A 339 6.30 -21.63 -20.30
C GLU A 339 5.46 -21.70 -19.04
N PHE A 340 5.46 -22.89 -18.44
CA PHE A 340 4.84 -23.15 -17.14
C PHE A 340 5.88 -22.94 -16.05
N TRP A 341 5.53 -22.21 -15.01
CA TRP A 341 6.35 -22.03 -13.81
C TRP A 341 5.60 -22.60 -12.62
N ILE A 342 6.13 -23.68 -12.04
CA ILE A 342 5.62 -24.33 -10.83
C ILE A 342 6.58 -24.01 -9.70
N PHE A 343 6.07 -23.50 -8.58
CA PHE A 343 6.90 -23.16 -7.42
C PHE A 343 6.16 -23.38 -6.10
N ASP A 344 6.92 -23.72 -5.06
CA ASP A 344 6.47 -23.71 -3.67
C ASP A 344 6.59 -22.27 -3.15
N PRO A 345 5.50 -21.67 -2.63
CA PRO A 345 5.58 -20.35 -1.98
C PRO A 345 6.49 -20.34 -0.75
N ASN A 346 6.68 -21.47 -0.07
CA ASN A 346 7.59 -21.63 1.07
C ASN A 346 9.07 -21.88 0.66
N GLY A 347 9.36 -21.99 -0.64
CA GLY A 347 10.73 -21.97 -1.15
C GLY A 347 11.46 -23.31 -1.31
N SER A 348 10.80 -24.46 -1.11
CA SER A 348 11.43 -25.78 -1.31
C SER A 348 11.60 -26.16 -2.78
N TYR A 349 10.87 -25.51 -3.70
CA TYR A 349 10.80 -25.90 -5.11
C TYR A 349 10.53 -24.69 -6.03
N SER A 350 11.20 -24.63 -7.18
CA SER A 350 10.88 -23.70 -8.29
C SER A 350 11.41 -24.27 -9.60
N PHE A 351 10.52 -24.49 -10.57
CA PHE A 351 10.85 -25.14 -11.84
C PHE A 351 10.07 -24.51 -12.99
N ARG A 352 10.78 -24.21 -14.09
CA ARG A 352 10.19 -23.67 -15.33
C ARG A 352 10.31 -24.68 -16.46
N ARG A 353 9.21 -24.93 -17.16
CA ARG A 353 9.14 -25.85 -18.30
C ARG A 353 8.50 -25.18 -19.49
N PHE A 354 9.31 -24.90 -20.51
CA PHE A 354 8.82 -24.46 -21.80
C PHE A 354 8.26 -25.63 -22.63
N ARG A 355 7.15 -25.38 -23.33
CA ARG A 355 6.39 -26.29 -24.20
C ARG A 355 6.15 -25.62 -25.55
N SER A 356 7.04 -25.90 -26.50
CA SER A 356 6.95 -25.42 -27.89
C SER A 356 5.97 -26.23 -28.73
N HIS A 357 5.57 -25.68 -29.89
CA HIS A 357 4.82 -26.46 -30.88
C HIS A 357 5.54 -27.73 -31.27
N ASN A 358 6.85 -27.74 -31.52
CA ASN A 358 7.58 -28.93 -31.97
C ASN A 358 7.70 -30.10 -30.95
N GLN A 359 7.09 -30.00 -29.76
CA GLN A 359 7.04 -31.07 -28.76
C GLN A 359 5.60 -31.50 -28.46
N SER A 360 5.34 -32.81 -28.36
CA SER A 360 4.01 -33.33 -28.03
C SER A 360 3.82 -33.78 -26.57
N ASP A 361 4.89 -34.18 -25.86
CA ASP A 361 4.78 -34.95 -24.59
C ASP A 361 3.86 -36.20 -24.70
N GLY A 362 3.63 -36.70 -25.91
CA GLY A 362 2.66 -37.77 -26.17
C GLY A 362 1.19 -37.32 -26.23
N PHE A 363 0.91 -36.01 -26.17
CA PHE A 363 -0.42 -35.48 -26.45
C PHE A 363 -0.74 -35.62 -27.94
N GLY A 364 -2.00 -35.97 -28.26
CA GLY A 364 -2.48 -36.10 -29.63
C GLY A 364 -4.01 -35.99 -29.71
N PRO A 365 -4.56 -35.69 -30.91
CA PRO A 365 -3.87 -35.50 -32.18
C PRO A 365 -3.07 -34.19 -32.26
N ALA A 366 -2.12 -34.14 -33.21
CA ALA A 366 -1.31 -32.95 -33.46
C ALA A 366 -2.19 -31.79 -33.96
N SER A 367 -2.13 -30.65 -33.26
CA SER A 367 -3.00 -29.49 -33.47
C SER A 367 -2.36 -28.23 -32.87
N ALA A 368 -2.89 -27.05 -33.22
CA ALA A 368 -2.43 -25.75 -32.73
C ALA A 368 -2.52 -25.58 -31.20
N ILE A 369 -3.27 -26.43 -30.50
CA ILE A 369 -3.37 -26.41 -29.03
C ILE A 369 -2.40 -27.38 -28.34
N ARG A 370 -1.60 -28.16 -29.08
CA ARG A 370 -0.73 -29.19 -28.46
C ARG A 370 0.36 -28.59 -27.55
N ALA A 371 0.87 -27.40 -27.87
CA ALA A 371 1.80 -26.67 -27.03
C ALA A 371 1.20 -26.30 -25.66
N CYS A 372 -0.12 -26.15 -25.56
CA CYS A 372 -0.82 -25.84 -24.31
C CYS A 372 -0.74 -26.99 -23.29
N HIS A 373 -0.31 -28.20 -23.69
CA HIS A 373 -0.35 -29.40 -22.85
C HIS A 373 1.05 -29.75 -22.35
N MET A 374 1.31 -29.50 -21.07
CA MET A 374 2.53 -29.95 -20.37
C MET A 374 2.24 -31.25 -19.62
N LYS A 375 3.00 -32.31 -19.87
CA LYS A 375 2.85 -33.55 -19.10
C LYS A 375 3.63 -33.46 -17.78
N LEU A 376 2.90 -33.50 -16.67
CA LEU A 376 3.41 -33.34 -15.33
C LEU A 376 4.41 -34.45 -14.98
N ASN A 377 5.58 -34.06 -14.46
CA ASN A 377 6.69 -34.96 -14.14
C ASN A 377 7.23 -35.79 -15.32
N ASN A 378 6.98 -35.36 -16.57
CA ASN A 378 7.59 -35.93 -17.78
C ASN A 378 9.00 -35.35 -18.05
N TRP A 379 9.86 -35.40 -17.03
CA TRP A 379 11.24 -34.91 -17.05
C TRP A 379 12.10 -35.65 -16.01
N ALA A 380 13.33 -35.17 -15.75
CA ALA A 380 14.26 -35.82 -14.82
C ALA A 380 13.70 -35.92 -13.40
N ALA A 381 13.80 -37.10 -12.78
CA ALA A 381 13.23 -37.42 -11.47
C ALA A 381 13.66 -36.47 -10.34
N ALA A 382 14.93 -36.03 -10.37
CA ALA A 382 15.49 -35.07 -9.39
C ALA A 382 14.85 -33.67 -9.43
N SER A 383 14.02 -33.37 -10.45
CA SER A 383 13.29 -32.10 -10.57
C SER A 383 11.78 -32.30 -10.64
N HIS A 384 11.25 -33.50 -10.39
CA HIS A 384 9.80 -33.72 -10.32
C HIS A 384 9.16 -32.81 -9.26
N VAL A 385 7.94 -32.35 -9.53
CA VAL A 385 7.11 -31.67 -8.53
C VAL A 385 6.89 -32.65 -7.37
N PRO A 386 7.30 -32.31 -6.13
CA PRO A 386 7.05 -33.11 -4.94
C PRO A 386 5.57 -33.44 -4.74
N ALA A 387 5.30 -34.58 -4.09
CA ALA A 387 3.95 -34.98 -3.74
C ALA A 387 3.55 -34.45 -2.35
N ASN A 388 2.27 -34.10 -2.19
CA ASN A 388 1.69 -33.54 -0.96
C ASN A 388 2.36 -32.22 -0.52
N THR A 389 2.60 -31.33 -1.48
CA THR A 389 3.13 -29.97 -1.24
C THR A 389 2.32 -29.02 -2.12
N LEU A 390 1.68 -28.02 -1.51
CA LEU A 390 0.90 -27.03 -2.25
C LEU A 390 1.84 -26.14 -3.07
N MET A 391 1.71 -26.20 -4.39
CA MET A 391 2.43 -25.36 -5.33
C MET A 391 1.52 -24.28 -5.89
N ASN A 392 2.14 -23.23 -6.41
CA ASN A 392 1.53 -22.32 -7.36
C ASN A 392 2.00 -22.71 -8.76
N VAL A 393 1.10 -22.60 -9.76
CA VAL A 393 1.44 -22.68 -11.18
C VAL A 393 1.03 -21.39 -11.89
N ARG A 394 1.97 -20.83 -12.66
CA ARG A 394 1.77 -19.66 -13.53
C ARG A 394 2.16 -20.03 -14.96
N VAL A 395 1.58 -19.33 -15.93
CA VAL A 395 1.81 -19.56 -17.36
C VAL A 395 2.18 -18.25 -18.04
N ARG A 396 3.02 -18.34 -19.08
CA ARG A 396 3.22 -17.27 -20.07
C ARG A 396 3.32 -17.85 -21.47
N ALA A 397 2.88 -17.12 -22.48
CA ALA A 397 3.25 -17.39 -23.86
C ALA A 397 4.74 -17.11 -24.10
N ARG A 398 5.31 -17.84 -25.06
CA ARG A 398 6.49 -17.45 -25.81
C ARG A 398 6.11 -17.44 -27.29
N ILE A 399 6.52 -16.42 -28.02
CA ILE A 399 6.28 -16.29 -29.46
C ILE A 399 7.60 -15.95 -30.12
N ASN A 400 8.02 -16.74 -31.11
CA ASN A 400 9.29 -16.61 -31.83
C ASN A 400 10.52 -16.39 -30.91
N GLY A 401 10.52 -17.02 -29.74
CA GLY A 401 11.60 -16.94 -28.74
C GLY A 401 11.41 -15.85 -27.69
N VAL A 402 10.55 -14.86 -27.92
CA VAL A 402 10.25 -13.77 -26.98
C VAL A 402 9.24 -14.24 -25.94
N ASN A 403 9.57 -14.12 -24.65
CA ASN A 403 8.67 -14.46 -23.56
C ASN A 403 7.73 -13.28 -23.23
N GLY A 404 6.46 -13.57 -22.97
CA GLY A 404 5.54 -12.62 -22.32
C GLY A 404 5.77 -12.52 -20.80
N ALA A 405 4.95 -11.69 -20.15
CA ALA A 405 4.80 -11.68 -18.70
C ALA A 405 4.06 -12.95 -18.21
N PHE A 406 4.33 -13.39 -16.99
CA PHE A 406 3.56 -14.46 -16.35
C PHE A 406 2.20 -13.92 -15.91
N GLY A 407 1.12 -14.58 -16.30
CA GLY A 407 -0.21 -14.26 -15.81
C GLY A 407 -0.51 -14.81 -14.42
N PRO A 408 -1.80 -14.90 -14.04
CA PRO A 408 -2.21 -15.25 -12.68
C PRO A 408 -1.77 -16.65 -12.26
N ALA A 409 -1.65 -16.81 -10.94
CA ALA A 409 -1.37 -18.06 -10.27
C ALA A 409 -2.65 -18.86 -9.99
N CYS A 410 -2.50 -20.17 -10.11
CA CYS A 410 -3.45 -21.18 -9.66
C CYS A 410 -2.77 -22.11 -8.67
N ARG A 411 -3.51 -22.67 -7.72
CA ARG A 411 -2.99 -23.77 -6.88
C ARG A 411 -2.79 -25.03 -7.72
N LEU A 412 -1.74 -25.79 -7.39
CA LEU A 412 -1.41 -27.09 -7.97
C LEU A 412 -0.83 -27.99 -6.87
N GLU A 413 -1.30 -29.23 -6.75
CA GLU A 413 -0.69 -30.21 -5.84
C GLU A 413 -0.67 -31.60 -6.48
N VAL A 414 0.45 -32.31 -6.36
CA VAL A 414 0.55 -33.73 -6.72
C VAL A 414 0.14 -34.55 -5.50
N ASN A 415 -1.13 -34.94 -5.42
CA ASN A 415 -1.66 -35.71 -4.29
C ASN A 415 -2.31 -37.02 -4.76
N PRO A 416 -1.55 -38.15 -4.76
CA PRO A 416 -2.08 -39.45 -5.16
C PRO A 416 -3.22 -39.97 -4.27
N ALA A 417 -3.27 -39.56 -3.00
CA ALA A 417 -4.33 -39.96 -2.08
C ALA A 417 -5.65 -39.23 -2.42
N LEU A 418 -5.58 -37.91 -2.66
CA LEU A 418 -6.71 -37.13 -3.13
C LEU A 418 -7.13 -37.56 -4.55
N ALA A 419 -6.20 -37.91 -5.44
CA ALA A 419 -6.54 -38.46 -6.76
C ALA A 419 -7.32 -39.79 -6.70
N ALA A 420 -7.07 -40.61 -5.68
CA ALA A 420 -7.85 -41.83 -5.45
C ALA A 420 -9.32 -41.50 -5.15
N CYS A 421 -9.59 -40.43 -4.39
CA CYS A 421 -10.95 -39.95 -4.14
C CYS A 421 -11.03 -38.40 -4.18
N PRO A 422 -11.16 -37.80 -5.38
CA PRO A 422 -11.01 -36.36 -5.53
C PRO A 422 -12.31 -35.63 -5.19
N GLN A 423 -12.16 -34.40 -4.70
CA GLN A 423 -13.28 -33.46 -4.56
C GLN A 423 -13.74 -32.99 -5.95
N THR A 424 -15.00 -32.56 -6.03
CA THR A 424 -15.55 -31.89 -7.21
C THR A 424 -16.43 -30.71 -6.79
N GLN A 425 -16.91 -29.96 -7.76
CA GLN A 425 -17.74 -28.77 -7.57
C GLN A 425 -18.73 -28.65 -8.74
N LEU A 426 -19.64 -27.68 -8.66
CA LEU A 426 -20.45 -27.28 -9.82
C LEU A 426 -19.56 -26.87 -11.00
N LEU A 427 -20.03 -27.12 -12.23
CA LEU A 427 -19.30 -26.76 -13.43
C LEU A 427 -19.23 -25.24 -13.56
N ASN A 428 -18.01 -24.71 -13.61
CA ASN A 428 -17.69 -23.28 -13.53
C ASN A 428 -16.76 -22.82 -14.65
N ILE A 429 -16.82 -23.48 -15.83
CA ILE A 429 -16.03 -23.12 -17.00
C ILE A 429 -16.84 -22.07 -17.80
N PRO A 430 -16.39 -20.80 -17.90
CA PRO A 430 -17.13 -19.78 -18.63
C PRO A 430 -17.30 -20.16 -20.11
N GLY A 431 -18.51 -19.94 -20.65
CA GLY A 431 -18.86 -20.31 -22.03
C GLY A 431 -19.17 -21.78 -22.26
N ASP A 432 -19.05 -22.64 -21.24
CA ASP A 432 -19.49 -24.04 -21.32
C ASP A 432 -21.03 -24.12 -21.28
N PRO A 433 -21.70 -24.87 -22.18
CA PRO A 433 -23.17 -24.97 -22.20
C PRO A 433 -23.75 -25.53 -20.89
N ASP A 434 -23.00 -26.35 -20.17
CA ASP A 434 -23.43 -26.99 -18.93
C ASP A 434 -23.08 -26.16 -17.67
N PHE A 435 -22.53 -24.95 -17.84
CA PHE A 435 -22.15 -24.03 -16.76
C PHE A 435 -23.25 -23.90 -15.70
N SER A 436 -22.87 -23.99 -14.43
CA SER A 436 -23.79 -24.25 -13.31
C SER A 436 -23.41 -23.51 -12.02
N CYS A 437 -22.13 -23.28 -11.78
CA CYS A 437 -21.63 -22.50 -10.66
C CYS A 437 -21.86 -21.00 -10.90
N GLY A 438 -22.63 -20.34 -10.03
CA GLY A 438 -23.07 -18.95 -10.21
C GLY A 438 -24.18 -18.78 -11.26
N ALA A 439 -24.75 -19.89 -11.77
CA ALA A 439 -25.79 -19.83 -12.80
C ALA A 439 -27.17 -19.52 -12.19
N THR A 440 -28.01 -18.85 -12.97
CA THR A 440 -29.46 -18.80 -12.75
C THR A 440 -30.13 -19.92 -13.56
N ARG A 441 -31.07 -20.63 -12.94
CA ARG A 441 -31.79 -21.77 -13.54
C ARG A 441 -33.27 -21.75 -13.17
N MET A 442 -34.14 -22.09 -14.12
CA MET A 442 -35.54 -22.37 -13.82
C MET A 442 -35.68 -23.67 -13.03
N TRP A 443 -36.64 -23.67 -12.11
CA TRP A 443 -37.18 -24.88 -11.51
C TRP A 443 -38.17 -25.53 -12.47
N GLY A 444 -37.92 -26.79 -12.84
CA GLY A 444 -38.84 -27.54 -13.69
C GLY A 444 -38.17 -28.65 -14.51
N THR A 445 -39.00 -29.44 -15.18
CA THR A 445 -38.54 -30.51 -16.06
C THR A 445 -37.74 -29.94 -17.24
N GLY A 446 -36.58 -30.53 -17.56
CA GLY A 446 -35.65 -30.03 -18.58
C GLY A 446 -34.50 -29.17 -18.02
N ASN A 447 -34.66 -28.59 -16.82
CA ASN A 447 -33.60 -27.79 -16.21
C ASN A 447 -32.63 -28.67 -15.41
N LEU A 448 -31.33 -28.53 -15.69
CA LEU A 448 -30.25 -29.32 -15.11
C LEU A 448 -29.24 -28.43 -14.39
N VAL A 449 -28.56 -29.02 -13.40
CA VAL A 449 -27.35 -28.49 -12.78
C VAL A 449 -26.24 -29.55 -12.88
N HIS A 450 -25.06 -29.15 -13.32
CA HIS A 450 -23.93 -30.03 -13.65
C HIS A 450 -22.74 -29.80 -12.70
N ALA A 451 -22.05 -30.87 -12.36
CA ALA A 451 -20.78 -30.87 -11.66
C ALA A 451 -19.62 -31.11 -12.64
N ARG A 452 -18.40 -30.71 -12.26
CA ARG A 452 -17.19 -31.14 -12.98
C ARG A 452 -17.11 -32.68 -12.97
N PRO A 453 -17.05 -33.37 -14.12
CA PRO A 453 -17.05 -34.83 -14.16
C PRO A 453 -15.71 -35.39 -13.64
N VAL A 454 -15.81 -36.37 -12.73
CA VAL A 454 -14.68 -37.10 -12.16
C VAL A 454 -14.52 -38.46 -12.82
N SER A 455 -13.31 -38.76 -13.30
CA SER A 455 -12.99 -40.07 -13.88
C SER A 455 -13.17 -41.20 -12.86
N GLY A 456 -13.88 -42.26 -13.27
CA GLY A 456 -14.22 -43.41 -12.42
C GLY A 456 -15.32 -43.17 -11.38
N ALA A 457 -15.90 -41.97 -11.28
CA ALA A 457 -17.08 -41.74 -10.45
C ALA A 457 -18.35 -42.32 -11.11
N ASN A 458 -19.18 -42.98 -10.31
CA ASN A 458 -20.44 -43.60 -10.73
C ASN A 458 -21.67 -43.15 -9.91
N ARG A 459 -21.45 -42.32 -8.89
CA ARG A 459 -22.50 -41.51 -8.25
C ARG A 459 -21.99 -40.14 -7.87
N TYR A 460 -22.89 -39.18 -7.85
CA TYR A 460 -22.71 -37.81 -7.41
C TYR A 460 -23.75 -37.49 -6.34
N GLN A 461 -23.37 -36.67 -5.37
CA GLN A 461 -24.29 -36.07 -4.40
C GLN A 461 -24.13 -34.57 -4.45
N PHE A 462 -25.23 -33.89 -4.80
CA PHE A 462 -25.39 -32.44 -4.78
C PHE A 462 -26.10 -32.07 -3.48
N ARG A 463 -25.53 -31.19 -2.68
CA ARG A 463 -26.22 -30.61 -1.52
C ARG A 463 -26.49 -29.14 -1.82
N PHE A 464 -27.74 -28.73 -1.71
CA PHE A 464 -28.19 -27.34 -1.84
C PHE A 464 -28.58 -26.87 -0.44
N ARG A 465 -28.04 -25.74 0.01
CA ARG A 465 -28.33 -25.19 1.34
C ARG A 465 -28.52 -23.67 1.33
N ILE A 466 -29.29 -23.19 2.30
CA ILE A 466 -29.33 -21.78 2.70
C ILE A 466 -29.13 -21.79 4.22
N ALA A 467 -27.88 -21.59 4.65
CA ALA A 467 -27.51 -21.76 6.05
C ALA A 467 -28.31 -20.84 6.99
N ALA A 468 -28.57 -19.60 6.58
CA ALA A 468 -29.37 -18.62 7.32
C ALA A 468 -30.85 -19.01 7.50
N GLU A 469 -31.38 -19.88 6.63
CA GLU A 469 -32.77 -20.35 6.68
C GLU A 469 -32.88 -21.78 7.26
N GLY A 470 -31.76 -22.40 7.64
CA GLY A 470 -31.72 -23.81 8.06
C GLY A 470 -32.13 -24.80 6.97
N PHE A 471 -32.17 -24.36 5.70
CA PHE A 471 -32.57 -25.21 4.58
C PHE A 471 -31.38 -26.04 4.10
N GLU A 472 -31.54 -27.36 4.03
CA GLU A 472 -30.62 -28.26 3.35
C GLU A 472 -31.40 -29.34 2.58
N VAL A 473 -30.97 -29.64 1.35
CA VAL A 473 -31.47 -30.79 0.60
C VAL A 473 -30.36 -31.47 -0.20
N VAL A 474 -30.26 -32.80 -0.06
CA VAL A 474 -29.26 -33.62 -0.76
C VAL A 474 -29.91 -34.42 -1.89
N ARG A 475 -29.30 -34.43 -3.07
CA ARG A 475 -29.73 -35.17 -4.25
C ARG A 475 -28.63 -36.09 -4.74
N THR A 476 -28.93 -37.39 -4.80
CA THR A 476 -28.02 -38.42 -5.30
C THR A 476 -28.34 -38.73 -6.77
N ALA A 477 -27.36 -38.58 -7.65
CA ALA A 477 -27.44 -38.93 -9.06
C ALA A 477 -26.44 -40.05 -9.42
N ASN A 478 -26.68 -40.75 -10.52
CA ASN A 478 -25.73 -41.66 -11.16
C ASN A 478 -24.94 -40.99 -12.31
N THR A 479 -25.34 -39.78 -12.70
CA THR A 479 -24.64 -38.90 -13.65
C THR A 479 -23.97 -37.75 -12.91
N TYR A 480 -23.11 -36.98 -13.60
CA TYR A 480 -22.49 -35.75 -13.09
C TYR A 480 -23.46 -34.56 -13.09
N PHE A 481 -24.77 -34.79 -13.18
CA PHE A 481 -25.80 -33.75 -13.20
C PHE A 481 -27.05 -34.20 -12.47
N THR A 482 -27.89 -33.25 -12.04
CA THR A 482 -29.19 -33.54 -11.46
C THR A 482 -30.25 -32.57 -11.99
N GLN A 483 -31.50 -33.03 -12.02
CA GLN A 483 -32.62 -32.32 -12.63
C GLN A 483 -33.43 -31.58 -11.56
N LEU A 484 -33.73 -30.30 -11.82
CA LEU A 484 -34.33 -29.38 -10.86
C LEU A 484 -35.86 -29.50 -10.81
N ASN A 485 -36.39 -30.69 -10.47
CA ASN A 485 -37.84 -30.96 -10.52
C ASN A 485 -38.41 -31.91 -9.44
N TRP A 486 -37.75 -32.05 -8.29
CA TRP A 486 -38.17 -32.99 -7.23
C TRP A 486 -39.28 -32.44 -6.30
N THR A 487 -40.22 -33.28 -5.87
CA THR A 487 -41.40 -32.82 -5.11
C THR A 487 -41.18 -32.59 -3.61
N THR A 488 -40.23 -33.27 -2.99
CA THR A 488 -39.95 -33.17 -1.54
C THR A 488 -38.82 -32.16 -1.32
N LEU A 489 -39.03 -31.13 -0.49
CA LEU A 489 -38.08 -30.01 -0.33
C LEU A 489 -37.62 -29.44 -1.70
N PRO A 490 -38.55 -28.94 -2.54
CA PRO A 490 -38.19 -28.29 -3.81
C PRO A 490 -37.36 -27.04 -3.53
N LEU A 491 -36.50 -26.65 -4.48
CA LEU A 491 -35.87 -25.35 -4.43
C LEU A 491 -36.92 -24.28 -4.77
N GLN A 492 -36.81 -23.12 -4.13
CA GLN A 492 -37.80 -22.05 -4.18
C GLN A 492 -37.39 -20.97 -5.20
N ASN A 493 -38.39 -20.33 -5.79
CA ASN A 493 -38.19 -19.21 -6.70
C ASN A 493 -37.58 -17.98 -5.97
N GLY A 494 -36.66 -17.28 -6.64
CA GLY A 494 -36.02 -16.07 -6.10
C GLY A 494 -35.03 -16.35 -4.97
N LYS A 495 -34.49 -17.56 -4.88
CA LYS A 495 -33.52 -17.98 -3.86
C LYS A 495 -32.19 -18.40 -4.47
N THR A 496 -31.10 -18.00 -3.82
CA THR A 496 -29.74 -18.45 -4.12
C THR A 496 -29.32 -19.48 -3.08
N TYR A 497 -28.84 -20.62 -3.55
CA TYR A 497 -28.40 -21.75 -2.74
C TYR A 497 -26.89 -21.87 -2.80
N ASP A 498 -26.25 -22.09 -1.65
CA ASP A 498 -24.90 -22.67 -1.62
C ASP A 498 -24.99 -24.12 -2.07
N VAL A 499 -24.16 -24.52 -3.03
CA VAL A 499 -24.12 -25.88 -3.55
C VAL A 499 -22.70 -26.44 -3.45
N ASP A 500 -22.56 -27.57 -2.76
CA ASP A 500 -21.35 -28.39 -2.80
C ASP A 500 -21.65 -29.82 -3.29
N VAL A 501 -20.62 -30.46 -3.86
CA VAL A 501 -20.75 -31.73 -4.57
C VAL A 501 -19.69 -32.71 -4.13
N ARG A 502 -20.08 -33.96 -3.88
CA ARG A 502 -19.15 -35.08 -3.69
C ARG A 502 -19.45 -36.24 -4.61
N VAL A 503 -18.44 -37.06 -4.85
CA VAL A 503 -18.52 -38.23 -5.73
C VAL A 503 -18.31 -39.54 -4.98
N SER A 504 -18.80 -40.62 -5.58
CA SER A 504 -18.55 -42.00 -5.19
C SER A 504 -17.98 -42.76 -6.40
N LYS A 505 -16.96 -43.58 -6.17
CA LYS A 505 -16.41 -44.52 -7.16
C LYS A 505 -16.90 -45.98 -6.96
N ASN A 506 -17.65 -46.26 -5.89
CA ASN A 506 -18.10 -47.62 -5.50
C ASN A 506 -19.62 -47.72 -5.29
N SER A 507 -20.40 -47.12 -6.20
CA SER A 507 -21.87 -47.20 -6.23
C SER A 507 -22.58 -46.68 -4.97
N GLY A 508 -21.96 -45.75 -4.25
CA GLY A 508 -22.51 -45.04 -3.09
C GLY A 508 -22.12 -45.63 -1.74
N ALA A 509 -21.27 -46.67 -1.70
CA ALA A 509 -20.82 -47.29 -0.46
C ALA A 509 -19.87 -46.40 0.35
N THR A 510 -19.00 -45.63 -0.32
CA THR A 510 -18.20 -44.55 0.30
C THR A 510 -18.18 -43.32 -0.60
N TRP A 511 -17.97 -42.15 0.00
CA TRP A 511 -17.93 -40.86 -0.68
C TRP A 511 -16.55 -40.22 -0.50
N CYS A 512 -16.08 -39.50 -1.52
CA CYS A 512 -14.75 -38.90 -1.53
C CYS A 512 -14.58 -37.69 -0.60
N SER A 513 -15.67 -37.20 0.00
CA SER A 513 -15.60 -36.42 1.24
C SER A 513 -16.72 -36.87 2.19
N THR A 514 -16.36 -37.06 3.45
CA THR A 514 -17.26 -37.48 4.54
C THR A 514 -17.51 -36.39 5.58
N SER A 515 -16.70 -35.33 5.56
CA SER A 515 -16.79 -34.14 6.41
C SER A 515 -17.12 -32.90 5.58
N ASP A 516 -17.50 -31.81 6.24
CA ASP A 516 -17.73 -30.54 5.56
C ASP A 516 -16.45 -29.70 5.45
N PRO A 517 -16.26 -28.96 4.33
CA PRO A 517 -17.08 -28.98 3.12
C PRO A 517 -16.85 -30.23 2.24
N TRP A 518 -17.87 -30.63 1.48
CA TRP A 518 -17.79 -31.80 0.59
C TRP A 518 -16.80 -31.60 -0.57
N GLY A 519 -16.84 -30.41 -1.15
CA GLY A 519 -15.96 -29.88 -2.17
C GLY A 519 -16.11 -28.36 -2.19
N PRO A 520 -15.49 -27.64 -3.15
CA PRO A 520 -15.67 -26.21 -3.28
C PRO A 520 -17.16 -25.85 -3.40
N VAL A 521 -17.59 -24.92 -2.56
CA VAL A 521 -18.96 -24.41 -2.51
C VAL A 521 -19.13 -23.39 -3.63
N CYS A 522 -20.23 -23.47 -4.38
CA CYS A 522 -20.59 -22.43 -5.33
C CYS A 522 -22.11 -22.18 -5.32
N GLN A 523 -22.50 -20.94 -5.61
CA GLN A 523 -23.90 -20.53 -5.59
C GLN A 523 -24.68 -21.03 -6.81
N LEU A 524 -25.99 -21.19 -6.65
CA LEU A 524 -26.96 -21.46 -7.73
C LEU A 524 -28.25 -20.69 -7.43
N THR A 525 -28.70 -19.85 -8.36
CA THR A 525 -29.94 -19.08 -8.20
C THR A 525 -31.09 -19.76 -8.94
N ILE A 526 -32.24 -19.89 -8.28
CA ILE A 526 -33.46 -20.41 -8.89
C ILE A 526 -34.40 -19.25 -9.24
N ASP A 527 -34.70 -19.12 -10.53
CA ASP A 527 -35.62 -18.11 -11.04
C ASP A 527 -36.57 -18.69 -12.09
N ASN A 528 -37.87 -18.55 -11.83
CA ASN A 528 -39.01 -19.06 -12.58
C ASN A 528 -39.80 -17.94 -13.27
N THR A 529 -39.32 -16.69 -13.28
CA THR A 529 -40.00 -15.62 -14.02
C THR A 529 -40.23 -16.04 -15.47
N PRO A 530 -41.48 -16.04 -15.96
CA PRO A 530 -41.77 -16.60 -17.27
C PRO A 530 -41.00 -15.93 -18.40
N ALA A 531 -40.37 -16.80 -19.18
CA ALA A 531 -39.70 -16.61 -20.45
C ALA A 531 -40.55 -15.98 -21.58
N ASN A 532 -41.47 -15.04 -21.30
CA ASN A 532 -42.21 -14.31 -22.34
C ASN A 532 -42.78 -12.93 -21.93
N SER A 533 -41.93 -12.07 -21.38
CA SER A 533 -42.00 -10.62 -21.63
C SER A 533 -40.59 -10.05 -21.64
N GLY A 534 -39.92 -10.20 -22.79
CA GLY A 534 -38.72 -9.45 -23.08
C GLY A 534 -37.39 -9.97 -22.55
N ASN A 535 -37.22 -11.25 -22.18
CA ASN A 535 -35.87 -11.83 -22.12
C ASN A 535 -35.82 -13.37 -22.22
N GLN A 536 -35.58 -13.90 -23.41
CA GLN A 536 -34.95 -15.21 -23.65
C GLN A 536 -34.29 -15.17 -25.04
N ASN A 537 -33.01 -14.78 -25.11
CA ASN A 537 -32.04 -15.36 -26.04
C ASN A 537 -30.64 -14.84 -25.70
N PHE A 538 -29.92 -15.58 -24.86
CA PHE A 538 -28.45 -15.51 -24.88
C PHE A 538 -27.94 -16.27 -26.13
N ALA A 539 -28.15 -15.65 -27.30
CA ALA A 539 -27.56 -15.98 -28.61
C ALA A 539 -28.14 -15.04 -29.70
N GLY A 540 -28.24 -13.74 -29.44
CA GLY A 540 -28.76 -12.77 -30.40
C GLY A 540 -28.33 -11.36 -30.02
N ILE A 541 -27.72 -10.65 -30.96
CA ILE A 541 -27.42 -9.22 -30.84
C ILE A 541 -28.77 -8.49 -30.94
N SER A 542 -29.19 -7.78 -29.89
CA SER A 542 -30.31 -6.84 -29.93
C SER A 542 -29.79 -5.43 -29.68
N GLU A 543 -30.28 -4.47 -30.45
CA GLU A 543 -29.81 -3.08 -30.46
C GLU A 543 -30.46 -2.19 -29.37
N ASP A 544 -31.27 -2.76 -28.48
CA ASP A 544 -31.89 -2.06 -27.35
C ASP A 544 -30.98 -2.07 -26.09
N ALA A 545 -30.99 -0.98 -25.33
CA ALA A 545 -30.17 -0.81 -24.14
C ALA A 545 -30.67 -1.64 -22.94
N GLU A 546 -29.83 -2.56 -22.45
CA GLU A 546 -30.13 -3.44 -21.31
C GLU A 546 -29.35 -2.99 -20.07
N LEU A 547 -30.08 -2.59 -19.03
CA LEU A 547 -29.55 -2.27 -17.70
C LEU A 547 -29.62 -3.50 -16.79
N ARG A 548 -28.52 -3.83 -16.11
CA ARG A 548 -28.45 -4.90 -15.09
C ARG A 548 -27.66 -4.45 -13.87
N MET A 549 -28.18 -4.76 -12.67
CA MET A 549 -27.56 -4.42 -11.37
C MET A 549 -27.66 -5.60 -10.39
N PHE A 550 -26.53 -6.14 -9.94
CA PHE A 550 -26.50 -7.32 -9.04
C PHE A 550 -25.20 -7.40 -8.19
N PRO A 551 -25.19 -8.08 -7.03
CA PRO A 551 -26.34 -8.69 -6.35
C PRO A 551 -27.30 -7.63 -5.83
N ASN A 552 -28.59 -7.96 -5.88
CA ASN A 552 -29.70 -7.12 -5.41
C ASN A 552 -30.80 -8.05 -4.88
N PRO A 553 -30.96 -8.23 -3.55
CA PRO A 553 -30.32 -7.46 -2.48
C PRO A 553 -28.79 -7.60 -2.40
N ASN A 554 -28.16 -6.56 -1.86
CA ASN A 554 -26.73 -6.34 -1.74
C ASN A 554 -26.32 -6.22 -0.26
N ARG A 555 -25.05 -6.41 0.11
CA ARG A 555 -24.58 -6.26 1.51
C ARG A 555 -23.96 -4.89 1.81
N GLY A 556 -24.04 -3.94 0.88
CA GLY A 556 -23.33 -2.66 0.96
C GLY A 556 -21.85 -2.79 0.55
N ASP A 557 -21.49 -3.91 -0.05
CA ASP A 557 -20.14 -4.25 -0.51
C ASP A 557 -19.94 -3.80 -1.96
N VAL A 558 -20.37 -4.59 -2.95
CA VAL A 558 -20.07 -4.33 -4.37
C VAL A 558 -21.29 -4.55 -5.24
N LEU A 559 -21.54 -3.63 -6.16
CA LEU A 559 -22.67 -3.67 -7.09
C LEU A 559 -22.15 -3.76 -8.53
N ASN A 560 -22.27 -4.93 -9.15
CA ASN A 560 -22.01 -5.10 -10.57
C ASN A 560 -23.07 -4.32 -11.34
N PHE A 561 -22.62 -3.43 -12.22
CA PHE A 561 -23.43 -2.55 -13.05
C PHE A 561 -23.08 -2.79 -14.52
N SER A 562 -24.09 -3.13 -15.31
CA SER A 562 -23.96 -3.28 -16.76
C SER A 562 -25.05 -2.46 -17.46
N LEU A 563 -24.67 -1.71 -18.49
CA LEU A 563 -25.56 -1.00 -19.39
C LEU A 563 -25.08 -1.20 -20.83
N SER A 564 -25.90 -1.81 -21.68
CA SER A 564 -25.55 -2.06 -23.10
C SER A 564 -26.18 -1.06 -24.07
N ALA A 565 -25.77 -1.14 -25.34
CA ALA A 565 -26.33 -0.39 -26.49
C ALA A 565 -26.49 1.12 -26.23
N ILE A 566 -25.43 1.72 -25.71
CA ILE A 566 -25.31 3.15 -25.46
C ILE A 566 -25.06 3.87 -26.80
N GLU A 567 -25.76 4.99 -27.02
CA GLU A 567 -25.77 5.73 -28.29
C GLU A 567 -24.37 6.21 -28.73
N GLU A 568 -24.11 6.14 -30.03
CA GLU A 568 -22.82 6.52 -30.63
C GLU A 568 -22.51 8.00 -30.37
N GLY A 569 -21.41 8.25 -29.64
CA GLY A 569 -20.99 9.59 -29.21
C GLY A 569 -21.13 9.85 -27.71
N VAL A 570 -21.85 9.00 -26.96
CA VAL A 570 -21.90 9.05 -25.49
C VAL A 570 -20.66 8.36 -24.91
N ASN A 571 -19.69 9.15 -24.43
CA ASN A 571 -18.42 8.64 -23.90
C ASN A 571 -18.45 8.28 -22.41
N THR A 572 -19.50 8.70 -21.67
CA THR A 572 -19.63 8.53 -20.22
C THR A 572 -21.08 8.35 -19.79
N VAL A 573 -21.30 7.51 -18.78
CA VAL A 573 -22.59 7.30 -18.09
C VAL A 573 -22.49 7.82 -16.66
N SER A 574 -23.50 8.56 -16.19
CA SER A 574 -23.64 8.95 -14.78
C SER A 574 -24.51 7.94 -14.04
N VAL A 575 -24.12 7.55 -12.82
CA VAL A 575 -24.84 6.64 -11.93
C VAL A 575 -24.97 7.29 -10.55
N ASP A 576 -26.20 7.66 -10.20
CA ASP A 576 -26.55 8.41 -9.01
C ASP A 576 -27.44 7.55 -8.09
N ILE A 577 -27.03 7.35 -6.85
CA ILE A 577 -27.77 6.59 -5.83
C ILE A 577 -28.46 7.57 -4.87
N TYR A 578 -29.79 7.50 -4.79
CA TYR A 578 -30.62 8.29 -3.89
C TYR A 578 -31.25 7.42 -2.81
N ASP A 579 -31.46 7.97 -1.61
CA ASP A 579 -32.34 7.37 -0.61
C ASP A 579 -33.83 7.62 -0.93
N LEU A 580 -34.74 6.96 -0.18
CA LEU A 580 -36.20 7.12 -0.36
C LEU A 580 -36.73 8.54 -0.05
N THR A 581 -35.92 9.44 0.52
CA THR A 581 -36.28 10.85 0.72
C THR A 581 -35.85 11.75 -0.45
N GLY A 582 -35.14 11.18 -1.44
CA GLY A 582 -34.61 11.91 -2.60
C GLY A 582 -33.25 12.56 -2.33
N LYS A 583 -32.57 12.22 -1.23
CA LYS A 583 -31.21 12.70 -0.96
C LYS A 583 -30.22 11.87 -1.76
N LEU A 584 -29.35 12.53 -2.53
CA LEU A 584 -28.21 11.90 -3.20
C LEU A 584 -27.21 11.39 -2.16
N ILE A 585 -26.81 10.12 -2.30
CA ILE A 585 -25.88 9.42 -1.40
C ILE A 585 -24.54 9.16 -2.08
N SER A 586 -24.53 8.76 -3.35
CA SER A 586 -23.33 8.57 -4.16
C SER A 586 -23.62 8.96 -5.62
N ALA A 587 -22.66 9.58 -6.30
CA ALA A 587 -22.71 9.87 -7.73
C ALA A 587 -21.38 9.44 -8.37
N ARG A 588 -21.44 8.77 -9.52
CA ARG A 588 -20.25 8.30 -10.25
C ARG A 588 -20.40 8.52 -11.74
N THR A 589 -19.28 8.76 -12.41
CA THR A 589 -19.21 8.83 -13.88
C THR A 589 -18.34 7.68 -14.37
N ILE A 590 -18.86 6.87 -15.27
CA ILE A 590 -18.20 5.66 -15.80
C ILE A 590 -17.99 5.85 -17.29
N ALA A 591 -16.77 5.59 -17.79
CA ALA A 591 -16.47 5.66 -19.20
C ALA A 591 -17.16 4.53 -19.98
N VAL A 592 -17.65 4.84 -21.17
CA VAL A 592 -18.25 3.88 -22.11
C VAL A 592 -17.15 3.24 -22.96
N ALA A 593 -17.18 1.92 -23.10
CA ALA A 593 -16.28 1.16 -23.96
C ALA A 593 -17.11 0.33 -24.94
N ASP A 594 -16.84 0.49 -26.24
CA ASP A 594 -17.49 -0.25 -27.33
C ASP A 594 -19.04 -0.23 -27.25
N GLY A 595 -19.63 0.93 -26.93
CA GLY A 595 -21.09 1.12 -26.81
C GLY A 595 -21.71 0.47 -25.57
N ASN A 596 -20.90 0.04 -24.60
CA ASN A 596 -21.37 -0.62 -23.39
C ASN A 596 -20.62 -0.09 -22.15
N VAL A 597 -21.21 -0.32 -20.97
CA VAL A 597 -20.55 -0.24 -19.67
C VAL A 597 -20.75 -1.57 -18.96
N ASN A 598 -19.68 -2.14 -18.42
CA ASN A 598 -19.76 -3.29 -17.51
C ASN A 598 -18.67 -3.11 -16.46
N THR A 599 -19.05 -2.76 -15.23
CA THR A 599 -18.12 -2.42 -14.16
C THR A 599 -18.67 -2.83 -12.79
N VAL A 600 -17.81 -2.76 -11.77
CA VAL A 600 -18.18 -2.97 -10.38
C VAL A 600 -18.18 -1.62 -9.66
N ILE A 601 -19.31 -1.26 -9.08
CA ILE A 601 -19.48 -0.10 -8.22
C ILE A 601 -19.26 -0.58 -6.77
N ASP A 602 -18.06 -0.37 -6.24
CA ASP A 602 -17.80 -0.55 -4.81
C ASP A 602 -18.64 0.44 -3.99
N LEU A 603 -19.45 -0.04 -3.06
CA LEU A 603 -20.32 0.76 -2.19
C LEU A 603 -19.66 1.08 -0.84
N ALA A 604 -18.46 0.55 -0.59
CA ALA A 604 -17.58 0.84 0.55
C ALA A 604 -18.22 0.73 1.96
N GLY A 605 -19.35 0.02 2.09
CA GLY A 605 -20.15 -0.04 3.33
C GLY A 605 -20.87 1.27 3.67
N GLU A 606 -20.87 2.28 2.80
CA GLU A 606 -21.45 3.61 3.08
C GLU A 606 -22.98 3.59 3.12
N LEU A 607 -23.62 2.61 2.46
CA LEU A 607 -25.06 2.46 2.44
C LEU A 607 -25.53 1.60 3.63
N VAL A 608 -26.34 2.20 4.51
CA VAL A 608 -27.03 1.46 5.58
C VAL A 608 -28.11 0.53 5.00
N ALA A 609 -28.44 -0.55 5.72
CA ALA A 609 -29.50 -1.47 5.32
C ALA A 609 -30.83 -0.73 5.08
N GLY A 610 -31.40 -0.88 3.89
CA GLY A 610 -32.46 -0.01 3.39
C GLY A 610 -32.74 -0.20 1.90
N MET A 611 -33.57 0.67 1.34
CA MET A 611 -33.91 0.70 -0.08
C MET A 611 -33.46 2.03 -0.67
N TYR A 612 -32.88 1.97 -1.87
CA TYR A 612 -32.31 3.08 -2.59
C TYR A 612 -32.83 3.08 -4.04
N LEU A 613 -32.83 4.25 -4.65
CA LEU A 613 -33.19 4.45 -6.05
C LEU A 613 -31.92 4.83 -6.81
N VAL A 614 -31.54 4.07 -7.82
CA VAL A 614 -30.37 4.36 -8.64
C VAL A 614 -30.85 4.93 -9.96
N ASN A 615 -30.49 6.18 -10.23
CA ASN A 615 -30.77 6.87 -11.48
C ASN A 615 -29.52 6.87 -12.36
N ILE A 616 -29.67 6.52 -13.62
CA ILE A 616 -28.57 6.35 -14.56
C ILE A 616 -28.83 7.19 -15.80
N THR A 617 -27.88 8.03 -16.18
CA THR A 617 -28.02 8.96 -17.31
C THR A 617 -26.94 8.68 -18.35
N ALA A 618 -27.35 8.39 -19.59
CA ALA A 618 -26.49 8.07 -20.73
C ALA A 618 -26.96 8.85 -21.96
N GLY A 619 -26.30 9.98 -22.26
CA GLY A 619 -26.79 10.95 -23.24
C GLY A 619 -28.14 11.53 -22.80
N ASP A 620 -29.12 11.55 -23.71
CA ASP A 620 -30.49 11.99 -23.43
C ASP A 620 -31.35 10.92 -22.71
N ASN A 621 -30.84 9.68 -22.57
CA ASN A 621 -31.58 8.57 -21.97
C ASN A 621 -31.36 8.49 -20.46
N THR A 622 -32.46 8.27 -19.72
CA THR A 622 -32.44 8.05 -18.27
C THR A 622 -33.10 6.72 -17.90
N TYR A 623 -32.46 5.98 -17.01
CA TYR A 623 -32.91 4.70 -16.49
C TYR A 623 -32.97 4.77 -14.97
N THR A 624 -33.92 4.06 -14.36
CA THR A 624 -34.06 4.07 -12.90
C THR A 624 -34.30 2.66 -12.38
N GLU A 625 -33.46 2.22 -11.47
CA GLU A 625 -33.53 0.89 -10.85
C GLU A 625 -33.54 0.94 -9.33
N ARG A 626 -34.07 -0.10 -8.70
CA ARG A 626 -34.20 -0.18 -7.23
C ARG A 626 -33.10 -1.04 -6.63
N LEU A 627 -32.26 -0.47 -5.78
CA LEU A 627 -31.24 -1.18 -5.01
C LEU A 627 -31.73 -1.46 -3.58
N VAL A 628 -31.53 -2.68 -3.07
CA VAL A 628 -31.84 -3.06 -1.69
C VAL A 628 -30.56 -3.47 -0.96
N ILE A 629 -30.24 -2.81 0.15
CA ILE A 629 -29.10 -3.13 1.01
C ILE A 629 -29.58 -3.89 2.24
N GLN A 630 -28.87 -4.96 2.62
CA GLN A 630 -29.14 -5.81 3.78
C GLN A 630 -27.89 -5.97 4.67
N PRO A 631 -28.04 -6.30 5.96
CA PRO A 631 -26.92 -6.55 6.88
C PRO A 631 -26.09 -7.82 6.55
#